data_AF-A0A5C3PHV9-F1
#
_entry.id   AF-A0A5C3PHV9-F1
#
_cell.length_a   1.000
_cell.length_b   1.000
_cell.length_c   1.000
_cell.angle_alpha   90.00
_cell.angle_beta   90.00
_cell.angle_gamma   90.00
#
_symmetry.space_group_name_H-M   'P 1'
#
loop_
_entity.id
_entity.type
_entity.pdbx_description
1 polymer ?
#
loop_
_entity_poly.entity_id
_entity_poly.type
_entity_poly.pdbx_seq_one_letter_code
_entity_poly.pdbx_strand_id
1 'polypeptide(L)'
;MISRTESEASFILVNEQTKPYESYAHDWSAAGTGGKLYVHGRHFVDGYGRVCNLRGVNLSGNCKTPVNHDHDSFPANHADVTFVGRPFPLEDAPDHFARLRRWGLTFIRFLITWEAVEHTAPGVYDMEYLDYVRQLLSMMPQYGLVCFVALHQDVWSRYTGGSGAPAWTLEAVGFDLHGLEEPGAAWLKGVKGGGHTEDERGLWPCGYQKLAAATMATCFWAGDKFAPKLKVKAPDGRELSVQQFLQESFLNMWEVIAKTLGDLEAVIGFEVMNEPHRGYIELQSMHAFDYNTDLHLGHVPTAFQSFMLGAGHPTSVGYWTRSFPLPTRRTSKRVINTAGLKAWRDDGPTQGKCLWELHGVWGWDQKKNEGVVLRENYFKRDPDTGKEIDWYTDFFYPFVNKWAARVRAASSPDKIVLCEPIPNEFCPKSWTADRRPPNMVFAPHWYDLNALFLKAFGDFSVNVQGLSRGMFPLKAFYWGQKGARENFTLQIRNIVEHGYRSLGETPVIIGECGIPMDMNKKEAFETDRWDWQLKMMDAMMTALERALIGFTLWNYNPDNDDHTGDDWNGENFSWFSQKRALPSSWLDHKQTSPTLDNGGRILRAVVRPYPAKTAGIPLRFEYEINTGDFTYEWVVPETGATASVPAPGSSPSEPSVYNPPRTGMPALKTNKTQIFLPWQLAQGRKVVVQGLRQDDRWTYDEARQTLTIITSDNAPGAVHRVTVSVDPLPKPVFVVNDFWDDFQGHVLVAGAIFSIIVAFFISWLFS
;
A
#
# COMPACT_ATOMS: atom_id res chain seq x y z
N MET A 1 11.96 30.50 -33.32
CA MET A 1 11.43 31.88 -33.47
C MET A 1 9.98 31.87 -33.06
N ILE A 2 9.61 32.76 -32.14
CA ILE A 2 8.34 32.75 -31.41
C ILE A 2 7.27 33.44 -32.25
N SER A 3 6.16 32.74 -32.51
CA SER A 3 4.87 33.33 -32.88
C SER A 3 3.89 33.00 -31.75
N ARG A 4 3.57 34.00 -30.93
CA ARG A 4 2.41 33.97 -30.04
C ARG A 4 1.18 34.24 -30.89
N THR A 5 0.22 33.32 -30.96
CA THR A 5 -1.10 33.57 -31.59
C THR A 5 -2.23 32.81 -30.89
N GLU A 6 -3.14 33.60 -30.29
CA GLU A 6 -4.61 33.54 -30.32
C GLU A 6 -5.42 32.26 -29.98
N SER A 7 -4.86 31.20 -29.39
CA SER A 7 -5.70 30.08 -28.87
C SER A 7 -6.14 30.22 -27.40
N GLU A 8 -5.64 31.22 -26.66
CA GLU A 8 -6.01 31.44 -25.25
C GLU A 8 -7.31 32.26 -25.07
N ALA A 9 -7.90 32.77 -26.15
CA ALA A 9 -8.99 33.76 -26.11
C ALA A 9 -10.40 33.20 -25.77
N SER A 10 -10.57 31.88 -25.60
CA SER A 10 -11.87 31.29 -25.24
C SER A 10 -12.05 30.99 -23.74
N PHE A 11 -11.07 31.33 -22.89
CA PHE A 11 -11.13 31.10 -21.45
C PHE A 11 -11.11 32.44 -20.70
N ILE A 12 -12.03 32.64 -19.75
CA ILE A 12 -12.11 33.87 -18.96
C ILE A 12 -10.84 33.98 -18.09
N LEU A 13 -9.90 34.82 -18.53
CA LEU A 13 -8.70 35.19 -17.79
C LEU A 13 -9.08 36.26 -16.75
N VAL A 14 -8.87 35.95 -15.47
CA VAL A 14 -8.96 36.94 -14.38
C VAL A 14 -7.53 37.36 -14.00
N ASN A 15 -7.22 38.63 -14.28
CA ASN A 15 -6.09 39.47 -13.87
C ASN A 15 -4.64 39.04 -14.19
N GLU A 16 -4.01 39.87 -15.04
CA GLU A 16 -2.56 39.95 -15.33
C GLU A 16 -1.79 40.68 -14.22
N GLN A 17 -0.61 40.16 -13.84
CA GLN A 17 0.66 40.90 -13.57
C GLN A 17 1.71 40.04 -12.85
N THR A 18 2.03 38.86 -13.38
CA THR A 18 3.27 38.11 -13.10
C THR A 18 3.62 37.33 -14.37
N LYS A 19 4.91 37.09 -14.67
CA LYS A 19 5.27 36.12 -15.73
C LYS A 19 4.51 34.83 -15.42
N PRO A 20 3.69 34.28 -16.34
CA PRO A 20 2.92 33.08 -16.04
C PRO A 20 3.90 31.97 -15.70
N TYR A 21 3.74 31.41 -14.50
CA TYR A 21 4.53 30.27 -14.04
C TYR A 21 4.30 29.10 -15.01
N GLU A 22 5.36 28.62 -15.64
CA GLU A 22 5.30 27.50 -16.58
C GLU A 22 5.43 26.19 -15.80
N SER A 23 4.29 25.58 -15.50
CA SER A 23 4.27 24.28 -14.83
C SER A 23 4.74 23.14 -15.75
N TYR A 24 5.13 22.02 -15.17
CA TYR A 24 5.52 20.79 -15.85
C TYR A 24 4.78 19.57 -15.27
N ALA A 25 4.99 18.38 -15.83
CA ALA A 25 4.18 17.19 -15.54
C ALA A 25 4.09 16.86 -14.04
N HIS A 26 5.21 16.88 -13.32
CA HIS A 26 5.30 16.49 -11.90
C HIS A 26 5.50 17.64 -10.93
N ASP A 27 5.08 18.82 -11.35
CA ASP A 27 5.12 19.96 -10.49
C ASP A 27 3.80 20.06 -9.71
N TRP A 28 3.77 19.43 -8.54
CA TRP A 28 2.60 19.42 -7.67
C TRP A 28 2.55 20.61 -6.72
N SER A 29 3.51 21.53 -6.80
CA SER A 29 3.49 22.79 -6.05
C SER A 29 2.21 23.58 -6.34
N ALA A 30 1.83 24.47 -5.43
CA ALA A 30 0.68 25.33 -5.61
C ALA A 30 0.83 26.25 -6.84
N ALA A 31 2.06 26.64 -7.18
CA ALA A 31 2.37 27.37 -8.40
C ALA A 31 2.08 26.52 -9.66
N GLY A 32 2.49 25.25 -9.63
CA GLY A 32 2.30 24.31 -10.74
C GLY A 32 0.88 23.85 -11.00
N THR A 33 0.10 23.80 -9.93
CA THR A 33 -1.28 23.34 -9.94
C THR A 33 -2.27 24.50 -9.94
N GLY A 34 -1.82 25.75 -9.85
CA GLY A 34 -2.68 26.93 -9.86
C GLY A 34 -3.55 27.06 -8.61
N GLY A 35 -3.08 26.51 -7.47
CA GLY A 35 -3.81 26.40 -6.22
C GLY A 35 -3.48 25.10 -5.48
N LYS A 36 -4.28 24.69 -4.52
CA LYS A 36 -4.12 23.39 -3.85
C LYS A 36 -4.74 22.28 -4.70
N LEU A 37 -4.14 21.09 -4.68
CA LEU A 37 -4.81 19.88 -5.14
C LEU A 37 -6.01 19.59 -4.24
N TYR A 38 -7.13 19.19 -4.84
CA TYR A 38 -8.34 18.80 -4.11
C TYR A 38 -8.99 17.58 -4.76
N VAL A 39 -9.89 16.93 -4.02
CA VAL A 39 -10.64 15.79 -4.51
C VAL A 39 -11.98 16.22 -5.09
N HIS A 40 -12.35 15.68 -6.24
CA HIS A 40 -13.64 15.93 -6.87
C HIS A 40 -14.11 14.69 -7.64
N GLY A 41 -15.27 14.16 -7.26
CA GLY A 41 -15.68 12.82 -7.73
C GLY A 41 -14.55 11.83 -7.48
N ARG A 42 -14.24 10.98 -8.47
CA ARG A 42 -13.17 9.96 -8.37
C ARG A 42 -11.76 10.50 -8.62
N HIS A 43 -11.57 11.81 -8.77
CA HIS A 43 -10.32 12.40 -9.26
C HIS A 43 -9.66 13.34 -8.25
N PHE A 44 -8.34 13.44 -8.34
CA PHE A 44 -7.59 14.61 -7.87
C PHE A 44 -7.63 15.66 -8.96
N VAL A 45 -7.87 16.91 -8.58
CA VAL A 45 -8.06 18.03 -9.49
C VAL A 45 -7.20 19.21 -9.04
N ASP A 46 -6.65 19.94 -10.02
CA ASP A 46 -5.89 21.16 -9.78
C ASP A 46 -6.74 22.43 -9.97
N GLY A 47 -6.15 23.60 -9.69
CA GLY A 47 -6.82 24.90 -9.81
C GLY A 47 -7.25 25.27 -11.23
N TYR A 48 -6.77 24.55 -12.25
CA TYR A 48 -7.15 24.70 -13.65
C TYR A 48 -8.25 23.73 -14.09
N GLY A 49 -8.74 22.88 -13.19
CA GLY A 49 -9.77 21.87 -13.47
C GLY A 49 -9.25 20.59 -14.11
N ARG A 50 -7.92 20.40 -14.19
CA ARG A 50 -7.31 19.22 -14.81
C ARG A 50 -7.35 18.01 -13.88
N VAL A 51 -7.58 16.83 -14.43
CA VAL A 51 -7.39 15.57 -13.68
C VAL A 51 -5.91 15.33 -13.46
N CYS A 52 -5.51 15.16 -12.20
CA CYS A 52 -4.14 14.90 -11.79
C CYS A 52 -3.97 13.42 -11.45
N ASN A 53 -3.12 12.72 -12.20
CA ASN A 53 -2.76 11.33 -11.90
C ASN A 53 -1.50 11.32 -11.03
N LEU A 54 -1.64 11.04 -9.74
CA LEU A 54 -0.54 11.09 -8.78
C LEU A 54 0.17 9.73 -8.71
N ARG A 55 1.47 9.69 -9.02
CA ARG A 55 2.31 8.49 -8.91
C ARG A 55 3.54 8.75 -8.04
N GLY A 56 3.85 7.82 -7.16
CA GLY A 56 5.12 7.85 -6.46
C GLY A 56 5.36 6.64 -5.58
N VAL A 57 5.80 6.87 -4.33
CA VAL A 57 6.47 5.84 -3.51
C VAL A 57 6.11 5.93 -2.05
N ASN A 58 6.25 4.80 -1.38
CA ASN A 58 6.38 4.71 0.07
C ASN A 58 7.80 5.15 0.48
N LEU A 59 7.88 6.16 1.35
CA LEU A 59 9.14 6.73 1.85
C LEU A 59 9.12 6.83 3.39
N SER A 60 9.76 5.91 4.11
CA SER A 60 10.40 4.69 3.60
C SER A 60 10.32 3.53 4.57
N GLY A 61 10.55 2.32 4.07
CA GLY A 61 10.46 1.09 4.87
C GLY A 61 11.41 1.03 6.07
N ASN A 62 12.49 1.79 6.11
CA ASN A 62 13.36 1.90 7.29
C ASN A 62 12.73 2.70 8.45
N CYS A 63 11.52 3.26 8.30
CA CYS A 63 10.78 3.84 9.41
C CYS A 63 10.36 2.80 10.46
N LYS A 64 10.48 1.50 10.14
CA LYS A 64 10.07 0.38 10.98
C LYS A 64 11.00 0.16 12.18
N THR A 65 12.23 0.68 12.12
CA THR A 65 13.24 0.57 13.18
C THR A 65 13.88 1.93 13.48
N PRO A 66 14.18 2.23 14.76
CA PRO A 66 14.90 3.45 15.10
C PRO A 66 16.32 3.45 14.51
N VAL A 67 16.95 4.62 14.44
CA VAL A 67 18.32 4.76 13.93
C VAL A 67 19.33 4.07 14.86
N ASN A 68 19.08 4.10 16.17
CA ASN A 68 19.89 3.44 17.19
C ASN A 68 19.39 2.03 17.56
N HIS A 69 18.68 1.34 16.64
CA HIS A 69 18.26 -0.04 16.88
C HIS A 69 19.47 -0.96 17.03
N ASP A 70 19.40 -1.86 18.00
CA ASP A 70 20.43 -2.88 18.24
C ASP A 70 19.77 -4.25 18.43
N HIS A 71 20.16 -5.21 17.59
CA HIS A 71 19.59 -6.55 17.57
C HIS A 71 19.89 -7.33 18.86
N ASP A 72 21.04 -7.07 19.49
CA ASP A 72 21.51 -7.85 20.63
C ASP A 72 20.85 -7.39 21.94
N SER A 73 20.64 -6.08 22.13
CA SER A 73 19.99 -5.55 23.33
C SER A 73 18.46 -5.55 23.26
N PHE A 74 17.84 -5.69 22.08
CA PHE A 74 16.38 -5.77 21.96
C PHE A 74 15.81 -6.97 22.76
N PRO A 75 14.76 -6.78 23.60
CA PRO A 75 13.79 -5.68 23.63
C PRO A 75 14.06 -4.56 24.66
N ALA A 76 15.29 -4.37 25.15
CA ALA A 76 15.60 -3.34 26.14
C ALA A 76 15.50 -1.89 25.59
N ASN A 77 15.54 -0.91 26.51
CA ASN A 77 15.74 0.52 26.25
C ASN A 77 14.76 1.16 25.25
N HIS A 78 13.50 0.72 25.26
CA HIS A 78 12.48 1.24 24.34
C HIS A 78 12.19 2.74 24.50
N ALA A 79 12.47 3.31 25.66
CA ALA A 79 12.19 4.71 25.98
C ALA A 79 13.26 5.70 25.49
N ASP A 80 14.41 5.20 25.03
CA ASP A 80 15.58 6.00 24.61
C ASP A 80 15.90 5.85 23.10
N VAL A 81 14.96 5.30 22.33
CA VAL A 81 15.11 5.14 20.88
C VAL A 81 14.99 6.48 20.16
N THR A 82 15.64 6.63 19.01
CA THR A 82 15.49 7.84 18.18
C THR A 82 15.23 7.51 16.72
N PHE A 83 14.35 8.29 16.10
CA PHE A 83 14.04 8.22 14.68
C PHE A 83 14.52 9.46 13.91
N VAL A 84 15.20 10.41 14.58
CA VAL A 84 15.86 11.54 13.94
C VAL A 84 16.87 11.01 12.93
N GLY A 85 16.76 11.44 11.68
CA GLY A 85 17.56 10.90 10.57
C GLY A 85 16.89 9.79 9.75
N ARG A 86 15.66 9.36 10.10
CA ARG A 86 14.81 8.54 9.20
C ARG A 86 13.95 9.46 8.33
N PRO A 87 13.81 9.26 7.02
CA PRO A 87 14.35 8.16 6.22
C PRO A 87 15.86 8.27 5.95
N PHE A 88 16.43 9.47 5.91
CA PHE A 88 17.85 9.74 5.66
C PHE A 88 18.24 11.13 6.22
N PRO A 89 19.51 11.41 6.52
CA PRO A 89 19.95 12.72 7.00
C PRO A 89 19.52 13.90 6.11
N LEU A 90 19.39 15.11 6.69
CA LEU A 90 18.90 16.29 5.96
C LEU A 90 19.82 16.69 4.80
N GLU A 91 21.12 16.49 4.97
CA GLU A 91 22.16 16.73 3.95
C GLU A 91 22.02 15.83 2.72
N ASP A 92 21.46 14.62 2.88
CA ASP A 92 21.27 13.64 1.81
C ASP A 92 19.92 13.82 1.11
N ALA A 93 18.99 14.59 1.70
CA ALA A 93 17.65 14.79 1.16
C ALA A 93 17.61 15.30 -0.29
N PRO A 94 18.46 16.27 -0.71
CA PRO A 94 18.56 16.69 -2.10
C PRO A 94 18.83 15.54 -3.09
N ASP A 95 19.65 14.56 -2.71
CA ASP A 95 20.01 13.42 -3.56
C ASP A 95 18.79 12.54 -3.82
N HIS A 96 18.06 12.21 -2.76
CA HIS A 96 16.87 11.36 -2.82
C HIS A 96 15.71 12.06 -3.53
N PHE A 97 15.44 13.34 -3.23
CA PHE A 97 14.37 14.08 -3.89
C PHE A 97 14.66 14.36 -5.37
N ALA A 98 15.90 14.68 -5.74
CA ALA A 98 16.28 14.82 -7.15
C ALA A 98 16.07 13.52 -7.94
N ARG A 99 16.41 12.38 -7.33
CA ARG A 99 16.22 11.05 -7.91
C ARG A 99 14.74 10.71 -8.09
N LEU A 100 13.93 10.88 -7.06
CA LEU A 100 12.48 10.64 -7.13
C LEU A 100 11.80 11.53 -8.19
N ARG A 101 12.18 12.81 -8.27
CA ARG A 101 11.74 13.72 -9.35
C ARG A 101 12.15 13.21 -10.73
N ARG A 102 13.40 12.78 -10.91
CA ARG A 102 13.90 12.25 -12.19
C ARG A 102 13.11 11.02 -12.64
N TRP A 103 12.68 10.17 -11.71
CA TRP A 103 11.93 8.95 -11.99
C TRP A 103 10.42 9.17 -12.16
N GLY A 104 9.95 10.41 -12.00
CA GLY A 104 8.54 10.76 -12.08
C GLY A 104 7.69 10.28 -10.90
N LEU A 105 8.36 9.92 -9.80
CA LEU A 105 7.79 9.36 -8.58
C LEU A 105 7.68 10.46 -7.51
N THR A 106 6.74 11.37 -7.71
CA THR A 106 6.69 12.67 -7.01
C THR A 106 5.52 12.81 -6.03
N PHE A 107 4.70 11.75 -5.90
CA PHE A 107 3.68 11.64 -4.87
C PHE A 107 4.13 10.68 -3.77
N ILE A 108 4.40 11.21 -2.58
CA ILE A 108 5.04 10.45 -1.50
C ILE A 108 4.04 10.03 -0.44
N ARG A 109 3.95 8.73 -0.17
CA ARG A 109 3.40 8.20 1.08
C ARG A 109 4.51 8.26 2.12
N PHE A 110 4.54 9.34 2.90
CA PHE A 110 5.62 9.60 3.87
C PHE A 110 5.31 8.87 5.18
N LEU A 111 6.15 7.92 5.54
CA LEU A 111 5.90 6.96 6.60
C LEU A 111 6.48 7.45 7.92
N ILE A 112 5.63 7.47 8.94
CA ILE A 112 6.02 7.67 10.34
C ILE A 112 5.40 6.58 11.18
N THR A 113 6.01 6.19 12.30
CA THR A 113 5.39 5.25 13.25
C THR A 113 4.91 6.02 14.48
N TRP A 114 3.95 5.45 15.22
CA TRP A 114 3.55 6.02 16.50
C TRP A 114 4.73 6.04 17.49
N GLU A 115 5.54 4.99 17.48
CA GLU A 115 6.78 4.90 18.24
C GLU A 115 7.73 6.05 17.94
N ALA A 116 7.91 6.43 16.67
CA ALA A 116 8.79 7.54 16.32
C ALA A 116 8.40 8.87 16.97
N VAL A 117 7.11 9.07 17.28
CA VAL A 117 6.61 10.32 17.85
C VAL A 117 6.44 10.26 19.37
N GLU A 118 6.21 9.07 19.95
CA GLU A 118 5.81 8.93 21.37
C GLU A 118 6.43 7.67 22.01
N HIS A 119 7.72 7.41 21.80
CA HIS A 119 8.40 6.20 22.29
C HIS A 119 8.60 6.18 23.83
N THR A 120 8.88 7.33 24.44
CA THR A 120 9.27 7.42 25.86
C THR A 120 8.14 7.02 26.80
N ALA A 121 6.98 7.67 26.67
CA ALA A 121 5.81 7.46 27.52
C ALA A 121 4.58 8.16 26.90
N PRO A 122 3.35 7.80 27.29
CA PRO A 122 2.15 8.51 26.86
C PRO A 122 2.21 10.00 27.24
N GLY A 123 1.93 10.87 26.27
CA GLY A 123 1.97 12.33 26.38
C GLY A 123 3.37 12.94 26.27
N VAL A 124 4.42 12.13 26.07
CA VAL A 124 5.81 12.61 25.91
C VAL A 124 6.20 12.48 24.45
N TYR A 125 6.10 13.59 23.72
CA TYR A 125 6.33 13.63 22.28
C TYR A 125 7.78 13.96 21.94
N ASP A 126 8.35 13.22 20.99
CA ASP A 126 9.65 13.51 20.39
C ASP A 126 9.52 14.68 19.39
N MET A 127 9.66 15.89 19.92
CA MET A 127 9.60 17.11 19.10
C MET A 127 10.86 17.29 18.24
N GLU A 128 12.00 16.70 18.62
CA GLU A 128 13.22 16.74 17.81
C GLU A 128 13.01 15.97 16.50
N TYR A 129 12.40 14.79 16.58
CA TYR A 129 11.99 14.02 15.40
C TYR A 129 11.00 14.79 14.52
N LEU A 130 9.95 15.39 15.10
CA LEU A 130 8.95 16.14 14.32
C LEU A 130 9.53 17.40 13.67
N ASP A 131 10.42 18.12 14.35
CA ASP A 131 11.12 19.28 13.77
C ASP A 131 12.05 18.86 12.63
N TYR A 132 12.72 17.73 12.76
CA TYR A 132 13.51 17.14 11.69
C TYR A 132 12.63 16.73 10.48
N VAL A 133 11.49 16.09 10.70
CA VAL A 133 10.53 15.75 9.63
C VAL A 133 10.00 17.01 8.94
N ARG A 134 9.67 18.07 9.72
CA ARG A 134 9.22 19.35 9.17
C ARG A 134 10.26 19.95 8.22
N GLN A 135 11.54 19.93 8.60
CA GLN A 135 12.64 20.42 7.74
C GLN A 135 12.74 19.62 6.45
N LEU A 136 12.65 18.29 6.55
CA LEU A 136 12.69 17.40 5.40
C LEU A 136 11.52 17.67 4.41
N LEU A 137 10.29 17.70 4.91
CA LEU A 137 9.09 17.91 4.08
C LEU A 137 9.03 19.32 3.49
N SER A 138 9.64 20.32 4.13
CA SER A 138 9.72 21.69 3.61
C SER A 138 10.56 21.81 2.33
N MET A 139 11.43 20.84 2.04
CA MET A 139 12.25 20.82 0.82
C MET A 139 11.52 20.21 -0.38
N MET A 140 10.53 19.34 -0.17
CA MET A 140 9.82 18.61 -1.23
C MET A 140 9.28 19.50 -2.38
N PRO A 141 8.65 20.66 -2.12
CA PRO A 141 8.09 21.49 -3.19
C PRO A 141 9.13 22.00 -4.19
N GLN A 142 10.39 22.17 -3.77
CA GLN A 142 11.50 22.59 -4.64
C GLN A 142 11.82 21.58 -5.74
N TYR A 143 11.36 20.34 -5.56
CA TYR A 143 11.52 19.24 -6.49
C TYR A 143 10.18 18.85 -7.16
N GLY A 144 9.10 19.59 -6.88
CA GLY A 144 7.74 19.27 -7.34
C GLY A 144 7.07 18.14 -6.56
N LEU A 145 7.63 17.71 -5.42
CA LEU A 145 7.08 16.63 -4.62
C LEU A 145 5.98 17.13 -3.69
N VAL A 146 4.96 16.31 -3.53
CA VAL A 146 3.94 16.43 -2.47
C VAL A 146 3.78 15.08 -1.79
N CYS A 147 3.26 15.07 -0.57
CA CYS A 147 3.09 13.89 0.24
C CYS A 147 1.77 13.87 1.00
N PHE A 148 1.38 12.68 1.43
CA PHE A 148 0.53 12.50 2.59
C PHE A 148 1.34 11.79 3.68
N VAL A 149 1.10 12.18 4.93
CA VAL A 149 1.78 11.55 6.07
C VAL A 149 0.93 10.37 6.52
N ALA A 150 1.54 9.18 6.52
CA ALA A 150 0.90 7.92 6.84
C ALA A 150 1.49 7.33 8.10
N LEU A 151 0.62 7.00 9.06
CA LEU A 151 1.06 6.32 10.27
C LEU A 151 1.20 4.82 9.99
N HIS A 152 2.45 4.40 9.82
CA HIS A 152 2.81 3.04 9.49
C HIS A 152 2.81 2.15 10.73
N GLN A 153 2.32 0.93 10.57
CA GLN A 153 2.43 -0.16 11.53
C GLN A 153 2.41 -1.48 10.76
N ASP A 154 3.09 -2.48 11.29
CA ASP A 154 2.91 -3.88 10.91
C ASP A 154 2.75 -4.66 12.20
N VAL A 155 1.77 -5.54 12.27
CA VAL A 155 1.60 -6.43 13.43
C VAL A 155 1.58 -5.66 14.75
N TRP A 156 1.05 -4.43 14.79
CA TRP A 156 0.98 -3.50 15.93
C TRP A 156 2.29 -2.80 16.32
N SER A 157 3.38 -3.50 16.62
CA SER A 157 4.57 -2.94 17.28
C SER A 157 5.84 -3.77 17.02
N ARG A 158 7.04 -3.18 17.19
CA ARG A 158 8.29 -3.97 17.25
C ARG A 158 8.23 -5.06 18.31
N TYR A 159 7.54 -4.80 19.43
CA TYR A 159 7.40 -5.70 20.56
C TYR A 159 6.37 -6.82 20.33
N THR A 160 5.65 -6.80 19.21
CA THR A 160 4.77 -7.89 18.77
C THR A 160 5.33 -8.63 17.55
N GLY A 161 6.56 -8.30 17.13
CA GLY A 161 7.23 -8.89 15.98
C GLY A 161 7.10 -8.10 14.69
N GLY A 162 6.64 -6.85 14.79
CA GLY A 162 6.35 -5.97 13.66
C GLY A 162 6.97 -4.57 13.80
N SER A 163 6.17 -3.52 13.61
CA SER A 163 6.52 -2.10 13.76
C SER A 163 5.28 -1.25 14.07
N GLY A 164 5.43 -0.02 14.54
CA GLY A 164 4.30 0.92 14.68
C GLY A 164 4.15 1.52 16.06
N ALA A 165 3.37 0.89 16.93
CA ALA A 165 3.04 1.37 18.27
C ALA A 165 4.23 1.25 19.25
N PRO A 166 4.39 2.23 20.15
CA PRO A 166 5.45 2.20 21.17
C PRO A 166 5.22 1.11 22.22
N ALA A 167 6.32 0.66 22.84
CA ALA A 167 6.31 -0.47 23.78
C ALA A 167 5.38 -0.27 24.98
N TRP A 168 5.27 0.97 25.48
CA TRP A 168 4.41 1.30 26.63
C TRP A 168 2.94 0.94 26.37
N THR A 169 2.49 0.84 25.11
CA THR A 169 1.13 0.41 24.79
C THR A 169 0.87 -1.04 25.22
N LEU A 170 1.86 -1.93 25.07
CA LEU A 170 1.80 -3.31 25.52
C LEU A 170 1.84 -3.40 27.05
N GLU A 171 2.75 -2.65 27.67
CA GLU A 171 2.89 -2.61 29.13
C GLU A 171 1.62 -2.09 29.81
N ALA A 172 0.98 -1.08 29.22
CA ALA A 172 -0.30 -0.54 29.70
C ALA A 172 -1.43 -1.58 29.70
N VAL A 173 -1.36 -2.61 28.84
CA VAL A 173 -2.29 -3.74 28.81
C VAL A 173 -1.84 -4.88 29.76
N GLY A 174 -0.60 -4.84 30.23
CA GLY A 174 -0.02 -5.75 31.21
C GLY A 174 0.93 -6.80 30.64
N PHE A 175 1.35 -6.67 29.37
CA PHE A 175 2.35 -7.56 28.79
C PHE A 175 3.75 -7.32 29.41
N ASP A 176 4.49 -8.39 29.60
CA ASP A 176 5.92 -8.36 29.89
C ASP A 176 6.69 -8.44 28.57
N LEU A 177 7.38 -7.37 28.19
CA LEU A 177 8.14 -7.29 26.94
C LEU A 177 9.23 -8.37 26.82
N HIS A 178 9.81 -8.80 27.95
CA HIS A 178 10.82 -9.87 27.99
C HIS A 178 10.18 -11.27 28.05
N GLY A 179 8.89 -11.37 28.39
CA GLY A 179 8.14 -12.61 28.54
C GLY A 179 7.36 -13.06 27.30
N LEU A 180 7.50 -12.40 26.14
CA LEU A 180 6.66 -12.66 24.96
C LEU A 180 7.08 -13.86 24.10
N GLU A 181 8.37 -14.16 24.06
CA GLU A 181 8.93 -15.10 23.07
C GLU A 181 8.69 -16.57 23.44
N GLU A 182 8.98 -16.97 24.68
CA GLU A 182 8.81 -18.36 25.14
C GLU A 182 7.35 -18.85 25.05
N PRO A 183 6.32 -18.05 25.40
CA PRO A 183 4.92 -18.37 25.13
C PRO A 183 4.54 -18.40 23.65
N GLY A 184 5.39 -17.88 22.76
CA GLY A 184 5.07 -17.64 21.36
C GLY A 184 4.01 -16.54 21.18
N ALA A 185 3.88 -15.62 22.15
CA ALA A 185 2.93 -14.51 22.14
C ALA A 185 3.25 -13.45 21.07
N ALA A 186 4.49 -13.40 20.62
CA ALA A 186 5.00 -12.60 19.51
C ALA A 186 6.08 -13.41 18.74
N TRP A 187 6.36 -13.04 17.49
CA TRP A 187 7.53 -13.56 16.75
C TRP A 187 8.58 -12.46 16.65
N LEU A 188 9.52 -12.43 17.59
CA LEU A 188 10.49 -11.33 17.70
C LEU A 188 11.75 -11.52 16.84
N LYS A 189 11.91 -12.70 16.23
CA LYS A 189 13.15 -13.06 15.53
C LYS A 189 13.47 -12.13 14.37
N GLY A 190 12.48 -11.64 13.62
CA GLY A 190 12.70 -10.65 12.56
C GLY A 190 13.42 -9.41 13.10
N VAL A 191 12.84 -8.79 14.13
CA VAL A 191 13.35 -7.56 14.79
C VAL A 191 14.74 -7.76 15.45
N LYS A 192 15.15 -9.01 15.67
CA LYS A 192 16.48 -9.40 16.20
C LYS A 192 17.45 -9.80 15.07
N GLY A 193 17.28 -9.28 13.86
CA GLY A 193 18.16 -9.55 12.71
C GLY A 193 17.94 -10.92 12.03
N GLY A 194 16.78 -11.55 12.24
CA GLY A 194 16.40 -12.80 11.61
C GLY A 194 15.54 -12.62 10.36
N GLY A 195 14.94 -13.72 9.87
CA GLY A 195 14.06 -13.67 8.69
C GLY A 195 14.78 -13.91 7.35
N HIS A 196 16.09 -14.15 7.40
CA HIS A 196 16.90 -14.32 6.19
C HIS A 196 16.95 -15.77 5.67
N THR A 197 16.59 -16.76 6.50
CA THR A 197 16.58 -18.18 6.12
C THR A 197 15.23 -18.59 5.49
N GLU A 198 15.22 -19.65 4.67
CA GLU A 198 14.00 -20.11 3.98
C GLU A 198 12.86 -20.50 4.93
N ASP A 199 13.18 -21.05 6.10
CA ASP A 199 12.21 -21.44 7.12
C ASP A 199 11.64 -20.24 7.90
N GLU A 200 12.34 -19.10 7.92
CA GLU A 200 11.93 -17.89 8.62
C GLU A 200 11.23 -16.87 7.72
N ARG A 201 11.56 -16.87 6.41
CA ARG A 201 11.00 -15.91 5.44
C ARG A 201 9.48 -15.96 5.41
N GLY A 202 8.85 -14.79 5.49
CA GLY A 202 7.39 -14.64 5.41
C GLY A 202 6.63 -15.13 6.64
N LEU A 203 7.31 -15.35 7.78
CA LEU A 203 6.64 -15.67 9.05
C LEU A 203 6.05 -14.46 9.75
N TRP A 204 6.62 -13.27 9.56
CA TRP A 204 6.21 -12.06 10.28
C TRP A 204 4.71 -11.72 10.12
N PRO A 205 4.03 -11.91 8.97
CA PRO A 205 2.61 -11.58 8.86
C PRO A 205 1.73 -12.54 9.67
N CYS A 206 2.21 -13.76 9.99
CA CYS A 206 1.53 -14.65 10.93
C CYS A 206 1.53 -14.10 12.37
N GLY A 207 2.22 -12.99 12.61
CA GLY A 207 2.20 -12.26 13.87
C GLY A 207 0.84 -11.63 14.18
N TYR A 208 0.02 -11.30 13.17
CA TYR A 208 -1.31 -10.71 13.38
C TYR A 208 -2.24 -11.61 14.20
N GLN A 209 -2.07 -12.95 14.12
CA GLN A 209 -2.85 -13.91 14.90
C GLN A 209 -2.24 -14.27 16.27
N LYS A 210 -1.01 -13.80 16.55
CA LYS A 210 -0.37 -14.08 17.83
C LYS A 210 -1.00 -13.26 18.95
N LEU A 211 -0.88 -13.78 20.18
CA LEU A 211 -1.54 -13.25 21.36
C LEU A 211 -1.41 -11.74 21.50
N ALA A 212 -0.18 -11.21 21.38
CA ALA A 212 0.10 -9.82 21.68
C ALA A 212 -0.56 -8.88 20.65
N ALA A 213 -0.28 -9.06 19.35
CA ALA A 213 -0.84 -8.21 18.30
C ALA A 213 -2.37 -8.30 18.23
N ALA A 214 -2.93 -9.51 18.29
CA ALA A 214 -4.39 -9.70 18.25
C ALA A 214 -5.07 -9.07 19.47
N THR A 215 -4.47 -9.18 20.66
CA THR A 215 -4.99 -8.55 21.88
C THR A 215 -4.94 -7.04 21.80
N MET A 216 -3.82 -6.47 21.35
CA MET A 216 -3.65 -5.02 21.25
C MET A 216 -4.64 -4.40 20.25
N ALA A 217 -4.81 -5.02 19.08
CA ALA A 217 -5.81 -4.61 18.10
C ALA A 217 -7.24 -4.65 18.69
N THR A 218 -7.61 -5.73 19.39
CA THR A 218 -8.93 -5.82 20.03
C THR A 218 -9.12 -4.78 21.13
N CYS A 219 -8.09 -4.49 21.94
CA CYS A 219 -8.16 -3.45 22.96
C CYS A 219 -8.32 -2.05 22.36
N PHE A 220 -7.60 -1.75 21.27
CA PHE A 220 -7.66 -0.47 20.59
C PHE A 220 -9.03 -0.21 19.95
N TRP A 221 -9.56 -1.19 19.22
CA TRP A 221 -10.82 -1.01 18.48
C TRP A 221 -12.06 -1.16 19.36
N ALA A 222 -12.06 -2.14 20.27
CA ALA A 222 -13.26 -2.58 20.99
C ALA A 222 -13.00 -2.95 22.46
N GLY A 223 -11.99 -2.37 23.10
CA GLY A 223 -11.65 -2.63 24.49
C GLY A 223 -12.79 -2.31 25.48
N ASP A 224 -13.63 -1.32 25.22
CA ASP A 224 -14.80 -1.03 26.06
C ASP A 224 -15.82 -2.17 26.06
N LYS A 225 -15.88 -2.93 24.96
CA LYS A 225 -16.80 -4.06 24.78
C LYS A 225 -16.20 -5.37 25.28
N PHE A 226 -14.97 -5.68 24.89
CA PHE A 226 -14.36 -6.99 25.16
C PHE A 226 -13.38 -7.01 26.32
N ALA A 227 -12.90 -5.85 26.77
CA ALA A 227 -11.98 -5.74 27.91
C ALA A 227 -12.45 -4.73 29.00
N PRO A 228 -13.75 -4.69 29.39
CA PRO A 228 -14.30 -3.64 30.25
C PRO A 228 -13.68 -3.57 31.66
N LYS A 229 -13.10 -4.68 32.16
CA LYS A 229 -12.44 -4.75 33.48
C LYS A 229 -11.02 -4.20 33.45
N LEU A 230 -10.40 -4.05 32.27
CA LEU A 230 -9.06 -3.50 32.16
C LEU A 230 -9.14 -1.96 32.25
N LYS A 231 -8.64 -1.44 33.37
CA LYS A 231 -8.48 0.00 33.59
C LYS A 231 -7.01 0.36 33.57
N VAL A 232 -6.69 1.45 32.88
CA VAL A 232 -5.33 1.97 32.72
C VAL A 232 -5.27 3.34 33.36
N LYS A 233 -4.24 3.59 34.15
CA LYS A 233 -3.98 4.92 34.72
C LYS A 233 -3.31 5.79 33.67
N ALA A 234 -3.98 6.87 33.29
CA ALA A 234 -3.40 7.90 32.44
C ALA A 234 -2.33 8.71 33.22
N PRO A 235 -1.42 9.42 32.52
CA PRO A 235 -0.40 10.26 33.15
C PRO A 235 -0.95 11.33 34.11
N ASP A 236 -2.19 11.78 33.87
CA ASP A 236 -2.89 12.76 34.73
C ASP A 236 -3.57 12.13 35.95
N GLY A 237 -3.40 10.82 36.16
CA GLY A 237 -3.95 10.07 37.29
C GLY A 237 -5.37 9.56 37.10
N ARG A 238 -6.06 9.89 35.99
CA ARG A 238 -7.40 9.34 35.70
C ARG A 238 -7.29 7.85 35.37
N GLU A 239 -8.26 7.06 35.84
CA GLU A 239 -8.45 5.68 35.39
C GLU A 239 -9.39 5.66 34.19
N LEU A 240 -8.87 5.22 33.05
CA LEU A 240 -9.60 5.11 31.79
C LEU A 240 -9.79 3.64 31.44
N SER A 241 -10.76 3.34 30.58
CA SER A 241 -10.73 2.04 29.92
C SER A 241 -9.52 1.93 29.00
N VAL A 242 -9.11 0.69 28.69
CA VAL A 242 -7.99 0.47 27.76
C VAL A 242 -8.24 1.09 26.38
N GLN A 243 -9.48 1.04 25.88
CA GLN A 243 -9.84 1.62 24.58
C GLN A 243 -9.72 3.14 24.62
N GLN A 244 -10.28 3.79 25.64
CA GLN A 244 -10.18 5.24 25.80
C GLN A 244 -8.72 5.68 25.90
N PHE A 245 -7.93 5.01 26.74
CA PHE A 245 -6.52 5.31 26.91
C PHE A 245 -5.74 5.19 25.59
N LEU A 246 -5.82 4.05 24.89
CA LEU A 246 -5.07 3.84 23.65
C LEU A 246 -5.54 4.78 22.53
N GLN A 247 -6.85 4.96 22.35
CA GLN A 247 -7.39 5.84 21.31
C GLN A 247 -7.12 7.32 21.61
N GLU A 248 -7.22 7.77 22.87
CA GLU A 248 -6.91 9.16 23.21
C GLU A 248 -5.43 9.47 23.00
N SER A 249 -4.51 8.61 23.46
CA SER A 249 -3.07 8.79 23.22
C SER A 249 -2.75 8.85 21.73
N PHE A 250 -3.30 7.92 20.95
CA PHE A 250 -3.13 7.91 19.49
C PHE A 250 -3.67 9.19 18.82
N LEU A 251 -4.86 9.64 19.20
CA LEU A 251 -5.47 10.86 18.65
C LEU A 251 -4.75 12.13 19.09
N ASN A 252 -4.17 12.15 20.29
CA ASN A 252 -3.38 13.28 20.79
C ASN A 252 -2.05 13.37 20.02
N MET A 253 -1.37 12.25 19.81
CA MET A 253 -0.17 12.18 18.98
C MET A 253 -0.46 12.64 17.53
N TRP A 254 -1.57 12.21 16.93
CA TRP A 254 -2.00 12.72 15.62
C TRP A 254 -2.28 14.21 15.59
N GLU A 255 -2.85 14.76 16.67
CA GLU A 255 -3.05 16.21 16.79
C GLU A 255 -1.72 16.96 16.78
N VAL A 256 -0.69 16.43 17.44
CA VAL A 256 0.67 17.00 17.42
C VAL A 256 1.25 16.94 16.02
N ILE A 257 1.21 15.79 15.34
CA ILE A 257 1.66 15.66 13.93
C ILE A 257 0.96 16.69 13.03
N ALA A 258 -0.37 16.77 13.13
CA ALA A 258 -1.16 17.65 12.26
C ALA A 258 -0.85 19.13 12.51
N LYS A 259 -0.61 19.54 13.76
CA LYS A 259 -0.17 20.91 14.09
C LYS A 259 1.23 21.21 13.56
N THR A 260 2.14 20.24 13.62
CA THR A 260 3.54 20.44 13.24
C THR A 260 3.79 20.38 11.74
N LEU A 261 3.03 19.57 11.00
CA LEU A 261 3.27 19.30 9.58
C LEU A 261 2.15 19.80 8.66
N GLY A 262 0.95 20.07 9.19
CA GLY A 262 -0.24 20.32 8.38
C GLY A 262 -0.26 21.65 7.62
N ASP A 263 0.56 22.64 8.00
CA ASP A 263 0.69 23.92 7.29
C ASP A 263 1.63 23.83 6.07
N LEU A 264 2.45 22.77 5.97
CA LEU A 264 3.42 22.61 4.89
C LEU A 264 2.73 22.42 3.53
N GLU A 265 3.24 23.11 2.51
CA GLU A 265 2.74 23.02 1.12
C GLU A 265 2.80 21.57 0.59
N ALA A 266 3.87 20.84 0.91
CA ALA A 266 4.04 19.46 0.48
C ALA A 266 2.97 18.52 1.05
N VAL A 267 2.45 18.78 2.25
CA VAL A 267 1.55 17.85 2.96
C VAL A 267 0.12 18.07 2.49
N ILE A 268 -0.40 17.24 1.58
CA ILE A 268 -1.77 17.39 1.05
C ILE A 268 -2.83 16.65 1.88
N GLY A 269 -2.40 15.72 2.74
CA GLY A 269 -3.31 14.91 3.53
C GLY A 269 -2.61 13.99 4.54
N PHE A 270 -3.43 13.18 5.18
CA PHE A 270 -3.02 12.23 6.22
C PHE A 270 -3.68 10.88 5.99
N GLU A 271 -3.00 9.79 6.34
CA GLU A 271 -3.56 8.44 6.38
C GLU A 271 -3.56 7.91 7.80
N VAL A 272 -4.72 7.44 8.28
CA VAL A 272 -4.95 7.14 9.70
C VAL A 272 -4.00 6.10 10.27
N MET A 273 -3.82 4.99 9.56
CA MET A 273 -3.09 3.82 10.01
C MET A 273 -2.91 2.87 8.81
N ASN A 274 -1.69 2.40 8.60
CA ASN A 274 -1.35 1.32 7.66
C ASN A 274 -1.98 -0.01 8.11
N GLU A 275 -2.57 -0.73 7.17
CA GLU A 275 -3.09 -2.09 7.25
C GLU A 275 -3.84 -2.40 8.56
N PRO A 276 -4.93 -1.67 8.87
CA PRO A 276 -5.62 -1.82 10.14
C PRO A 276 -6.15 -3.24 10.28
N HIS A 277 -5.79 -3.90 11.38
CA HIS A 277 -6.23 -5.26 11.67
C HIS A 277 -7.22 -5.29 12.84
N ARG A 278 -8.23 -6.15 12.76
CA ARG A 278 -9.33 -6.23 13.75
C ARG A 278 -9.01 -7.04 15.01
N GLY A 279 -7.89 -7.76 15.03
CA GLY A 279 -7.53 -8.67 16.12
C GLY A 279 -8.51 -9.82 16.22
N TYR A 280 -9.05 -10.09 17.41
CA TYR A 280 -10.07 -11.12 17.64
C TYR A 280 -11.50 -10.69 17.28
N ILE A 281 -11.76 -9.43 16.95
CA ILE A 281 -13.12 -8.96 16.63
C ILE A 281 -13.64 -9.75 15.41
N GLU A 282 -14.88 -10.23 15.48
CA GLU A 282 -15.48 -11.14 14.47
C GLU A 282 -14.79 -12.52 14.34
N LEU A 283 -14.03 -12.97 15.35
CA LEU A 283 -13.45 -14.31 15.36
C LEU A 283 -14.56 -15.38 15.27
N GLN A 284 -14.46 -16.24 14.25
CA GLN A 284 -15.49 -17.25 13.98
C GLN A 284 -15.44 -18.46 14.92
N SER A 285 -14.25 -18.81 15.42
CA SER A 285 -14.09 -19.84 16.45
C SER A 285 -12.83 -19.61 17.29
N MET A 286 -12.89 -19.98 18.56
CA MET A 286 -11.73 -19.98 19.46
C MET A 286 -10.69 -21.05 19.12
N HIS A 287 -11.09 -22.05 18.33
CA HIS A 287 -10.34 -23.27 18.03
C HIS A 287 -9.74 -23.31 16.62
N ALA A 288 -9.99 -22.30 15.79
CA ALA A 288 -9.41 -22.21 14.45
C ALA A 288 -9.48 -20.79 13.90
N PHE A 289 -8.48 -20.42 13.12
CA PHE A 289 -8.53 -19.29 12.19
C PHE A 289 -9.06 -19.75 10.83
N ASP A 290 -9.56 -18.83 10.00
CA ASP A 290 -10.05 -19.17 8.66
C ASP A 290 -8.87 -19.32 7.71
N TYR A 291 -8.65 -20.54 7.24
CA TYR A 291 -7.54 -20.86 6.34
C TYR A 291 -7.55 -20.06 5.02
N ASN A 292 -8.71 -19.58 4.57
CA ASN A 292 -8.82 -18.86 3.30
C ASN A 292 -8.52 -17.36 3.43
N THR A 293 -8.63 -16.79 4.63
CA THR A 293 -8.41 -15.35 4.87
C THR A 293 -7.18 -15.09 5.76
N ASP A 294 -6.80 -16.06 6.58
CA ASP A 294 -5.74 -15.93 7.58
C ASP A 294 -4.48 -16.71 7.17
N LEU A 295 -3.30 -16.09 7.27
CA LEU A 295 -2.03 -16.71 6.90
C LEU A 295 -1.62 -17.83 7.88
N HIS A 296 -1.31 -19.02 7.36
CA HIS A 296 -0.91 -20.19 8.16
C HIS A 296 0.51 -20.67 7.82
N LEU A 297 1.54 -20.23 8.55
CA LEU A 297 2.93 -20.67 8.39
C LEU A 297 3.63 -20.77 9.75
N GLY A 298 4.47 -21.80 9.95
CA GLY A 298 5.15 -22.02 11.22
C GLY A 298 4.19 -22.43 12.35
N HIS A 299 4.43 -21.93 13.56
CA HIS A 299 3.56 -22.16 14.72
C HIS A 299 2.36 -21.19 14.71
N VAL A 300 1.16 -21.74 14.50
CA VAL A 300 -0.09 -20.98 14.44
C VAL A 300 -1.01 -21.45 15.57
N PRO A 301 -0.86 -20.91 16.80
CA PRO A 301 -1.78 -21.21 17.89
C PRO A 301 -3.16 -20.65 17.56
N THR A 302 -4.23 -21.37 17.90
CA THR A 302 -5.59 -20.78 17.87
C THR A 302 -5.70 -19.66 18.91
N ALA A 303 -6.73 -18.81 18.85
CA ALA A 303 -6.97 -17.79 19.88
C ALA A 303 -6.91 -18.40 21.29
N PHE A 304 -7.64 -19.49 21.51
CA PHE A 304 -7.64 -20.18 22.80
C PHE A 304 -6.29 -20.78 23.20
N GLN A 305 -5.57 -21.41 22.26
CA GLN A 305 -4.22 -21.91 22.53
C GLN A 305 -3.26 -20.78 22.91
N SER A 306 -3.36 -19.63 22.23
CA SER A 306 -2.55 -18.45 22.53
C SER A 306 -2.82 -17.91 23.94
N PHE A 307 -4.07 -17.99 24.43
CA PHE A 307 -4.43 -17.57 25.79
C PHE A 307 -3.80 -18.47 26.85
N MET A 308 -3.91 -19.79 26.68
CA MET A 308 -3.28 -20.77 27.58
C MET A 308 -1.76 -20.59 27.62
N LEU A 309 -1.14 -20.44 26.45
CA LEU A 309 0.29 -20.19 26.34
C LEU A 309 0.71 -18.92 27.06
N GLY A 310 0.01 -17.81 26.82
CA GLY A 310 0.31 -16.54 27.50
C GLY A 310 0.12 -16.60 29.01
N ALA A 311 -0.77 -17.45 29.51
CA ALA A 311 -0.96 -17.69 30.94
C ALA A 311 0.09 -18.61 31.59
N GLY A 312 1.04 -19.14 30.81
CA GLY A 312 2.09 -20.04 31.30
C GLY A 312 1.76 -21.52 31.23
N HIS A 313 0.73 -21.92 30.47
CA HIS A 313 0.37 -23.33 30.30
C HIS A 313 0.98 -23.90 29.00
N PRO A 314 1.88 -24.90 29.10
CA PRO A 314 2.43 -25.57 27.91
C PRO A 314 1.31 -26.15 27.04
N THR A 315 1.32 -25.83 25.75
CA THR A 315 0.21 -26.16 24.84
C THR A 315 0.70 -26.77 23.54
N SER A 316 0.00 -27.81 23.06
CA SER A 316 0.27 -28.44 21.77
C SER A 316 -0.29 -27.63 20.60
N VAL A 317 0.57 -26.99 19.83
CA VAL A 317 0.24 -26.09 18.70
C VAL A 317 0.57 -26.76 17.36
N GLY A 318 -0.28 -26.51 16.36
CA GLY A 318 -0.05 -26.98 15.00
C GLY A 318 1.12 -26.25 14.33
N TYR A 319 1.95 -27.01 13.60
CA TYR A 319 3.01 -26.47 12.76
C TYR A 319 2.65 -26.62 11.29
N TRP A 320 2.75 -25.52 10.55
CA TRP A 320 2.37 -25.41 9.14
C TRP A 320 3.60 -25.15 8.27
N THR A 321 3.68 -25.84 7.13
CA THR A 321 4.76 -25.65 6.16
C THR A 321 4.18 -25.38 4.77
N ARG A 322 4.96 -24.70 3.93
CA ARG A 322 4.65 -24.52 2.51
C ARG A 322 4.32 -25.86 1.83
N SER A 323 3.33 -25.85 0.94
CA SER A 323 2.91 -27.02 0.18
C SER A 323 2.35 -26.66 -1.20
N PHE A 324 1.98 -27.68 -1.97
CA PHE A 324 1.28 -27.55 -3.24
C PHE A 324 0.22 -28.67 -3.33
N PRO A 325 -0.98 -28.44 -3.88
CA PRO A 325 -1.47 -27.20 -4.51
C PRO A 325 -1.98 -26.13 -3.52
N LEU A 326 -2.24 -26.48 -2.26
CA LEU A 326 -2.59 -25.50 -1.21
C LEU A 326 -1.32 -24.82 -0.70
N PRO A 327 -1.36 -23.51 -0.37
CA PRO A 327 -0.16 -22.74 -0.02
C PRO A 327 0.58 -23.33 1.18
N THR A 328 -0.15 -23.82 2.18
CA THR A 328 0.44 -24.54 3.32
C THR A 328 -0.37 -25.75 3.78
N ARG A 329 0.27 -26.65 4.52
CA ARG A 329 -0.41 -27.76 5.20
C ARG A 329 0.14 -27.94 6.59
N ARG A 330 -0.71 -28.40 7.51
CA ARG A 330 -0.28 -28.78 8.86
C ARG A 330 0.52 -30.07 8.78
N THR A 331 1.80 -30.02 9.11
CA THR A 331 2.72 -31.17 9.02
C THR A 331 3.01 -31.83 10.36
N SER A 332 2.92 -31.08 11.47
CA SER A 332 3.13 -31.64 12.80
C SER A 332 2.40 -30.84 13.88
N LYS A 333 2.53 -31.29 15.13
CA LYS A 333 2.19 -30.52 16.33
C LYS A 333 3.39 -30.53 17.27
N ARG A 334 3.60 -29.44 18.00
CA ARG A 334 4.64 -29.35 19.04
C ARG A 334 4.07 -28.70 20.29
N VAL A 335 4.50 -29.16 21.46
CA VAL A 335 4.24 -28.44 22.71
C VAL A 335 5.22 -27.27 22.77
N ILE A 336 4.70 -26.06 22.97
CA ILE A 336 5.50 -24.85 23.15
C ILE A 336 5.24 -24.24 24.53
N ASN A 337 6.09 -23.31 24.97
CA ASN A 337 6.15 -22.77 26.34
C ASN A 337 6.40 -23.84 27.40
N THR A 338 7.39 -24.72 27.19
CA THR A 338 7.70 -25.79 28.16
C THR A 338 8.26 -25.26 29.47
N ALA A 339 8.82 -24.05 29.48
CA ALA A 339 9.27 -23.38 30.70
C ALA A 339 8.11 -22.80 31.54
N GLY A 340 6.89 -22.74 31.01
CA GLY A 340 5.72 -22.23 31.71
C GLY A 340 5.81 -20.72 32.02
N LEU A 341 6.51 -19.96 31.17
CA LEU A 341 6.64 -18.52 31.35
C LEU A 341 5.33 -17.82 30.97
N LYS A 342 5.03 -16.73 31.67
CA LYS A 342 3.86 -15.91 31.37
C LYS A 342 4.25 -14.77 30.44
N ALA A 343 3.30 -14.37 29.59
CA ALA A 343 3.41 -13.15 28.80
C ALA A 343 2.99 -11.89 29.59
N TRP A 344 2.55 -12.04 30.85
CA TRP A 344 1.91 -10.98 31.63
C TRP A 344 2.73 -10.64 32.87
N ARG A 345 2.85 -9.35 33.15
CA ARG A 345 3.54 -8.82 34.33
C ARG A 345 2.73 -9.03 35.60
N ASP A 346 3.37 -9.52 36.65
CA ASP A 346 2.75 -9.70 37.96
C ASP A 346 2.37 -8.36 38.61
N ASP A 347 3.13 -7.30 38.34
CA ASP A 347 2.85 -5.92 38.79
C ASP A 347 1.96 -5.12 37.82
N GLY A 348 1.54 -5.73 36.71
CA GLY A 348 0.70 -5.10 35.69
C GLY A 348 -0.78 -5.00 36.10
N PRO A 349 -1.63 -4.32 35.30
CA PRO A 349 -3.06 -4.13 35.59
C PRO A 349 -3.86 -5.45 35.60
N THR A 350 -3.34 -6.52 34.98
CA THR A 350 -3.94 -7.86 35.04
C THR A 350 -3.38 -8.73 36.19
N GLN A 351 -2.43 -8.23 36.98
CA GLN A 351 -1.77 -8.94 38.09
C GLN A 351 -1.25 -10.32 37.68
N GLY A 352 -0.54 -10.38 36.55
CA GLY A 352 0.04 -11.62 36.01
C GLY A 352 -0.98 -12.63 35.47
N LYS A 353 -2.25 -12.24 35.27
CA LYS A 353 -3.28 -13.07 34.65
C LYS A 353 -3.46 -12.75 33.17
N CYS A 354 -3.91 -13.75 32.40
CA CYS A 354 -4.34 -13.53 31.04
C CYS A 354 -5.54 -12.57 30.99
N LEU A 355 -5.48 -11.56 30.13
CA LEU A 355 -6.57 -10.58 29.97
C LEU A 355 -7.91 -11.25 29.68
N TRP A 356 -7.93 -12.26 28.81
CA TRP A 356 -9.16 -12.95 28.42
C TRP A 356 -9.67 -13.91 29.51
N GLU A 357 -8.78 -14.43 30.35
CA GLU A 357 -9.17 -15.18 31.57
C GLU A 357 -9.81 -14.24 32.60
N LEU A 358 -9.23 -13.05 32.82
CA LEU A 358 -9.79 -12.01 33.69
C LEU A 358 -11.24 -11.65 33.31
N HIS A 359 -11.55 -11.71 32.01
CA HIS A 359 -12.88 -11.44 31.46
C HIS A 359 -13.81 -12.67 31.42
N GLY A 360 -13.36 -13.82 31.91
CA GLY A 360 -14.16 -15.06 31.94
C GLY A 360 -14.46 -15.60 30.54
N VAL A 361 -13.58 -15.33 29.57
CA VAL A 361 -13.69 -15.87 28.22
C VAL A 361 -13.28 -17.34 28.20
N TRP A 362 -12.30 -17.69 29.03
CA TRP A 362 -11.81 -19.03 29.28
C TRP A 362 -11.33 -19.15 30.74
N GLY A 363 -10.99 -20.36 31.19
CA GLY A 363 -10.32 -20.59 32.47
C GLY A 363 -9.62 -21.95 32.55
N TRP A 364 -8.82 -22.17 33.59
CA TRP A 364 -8.11 -23.43 33.82
C TRP A 364 -8.88 -24.36 34.78
N ASP A 365 -9.23 -25.57 34.34
CA ASP A 365 -9.77 -26.62 35.19
C ASP A 365 -8.62 -27.31 35.94
N GLN A 366 -8.47 -26.98 37.22
CA GLN A 366 -7.42 -27.55 38.08
C GLN A 366 -7.53 -29.06 38.25
N LYS A 367 -8.73 -29.65 38.17
CA LYS A 367 -8.91 -31.09 38.37
C LYS A 367 -8.48 -31.88 37.14
N LYS A 368 -8.78 -31.36 35.95
CA LYS A 368 -8.42 -31.98 34.68
C LYS A 368 -7.06 -31.55 34.14
N ASN A 369 -6.51 -30.48 34.71
CA ASN A 369 -5.29 -29.82 34.26
C ASN A 369 -5.38 -29.44 32.77
N GLU A 370 -6.49 -28.82 32.39
CA GLU A 370 -6.78 -28.38 31.02
C GLU A 370 -7.47 -27.02 31.02
N GLY A 371 -7.28 -26.23 29.96
CA GLY A 371 -8.07 -25.02 29.74
C GLY A 371 -9.46 -25.37 29.22
N VAL A 372 -10.45 -24.53 29.56
CA VAL A 372 -11.83 -24.62 29.06
C VAL A 372 -12.28 -23.26 28.53
N VAL A 373 -12.84 -23.24 27.31
CA VAL A 373 -13.53 -22.06 26.77
C VAL A 373 -14.86 -21.89 27.49
N LEU A 374 -15.08 -20.71 28.07
CA LEU A 374 -16.30 -20.38 28.81
C LEU A 374 -17.31 -19.62 27.93
N ARG A 375 -16.83 -18.88 26.92
CA ARG A 375 -17.64 -18.05 26.02
C ARG A 375 -17.15 -18.12 24.57
N GLU A 376 -17.63 -19.10 23.80
CA GLU A 376 -17.18 -19.33 22.40
C GLU A 376 -17.41 -18.11 21.48
N ASN A 377 -18.58 -17.48 21.57
CA ASN A 377 -18.95 -16.37 20.67
C ASN A 377 -18.55 -14.99 21.21
N TYR A 378 -17.62 -14.91 22.17
CA TYR A 378 -17.33 -13.67 22.91
C TYR A 378 -16.94 -12.51 22.01
N PHE A 379 -16.17 -12.76 20.95
CA PHE A 379 -15.69 -11.71 20.04
C PHE A 379 -16.54 -11.50 18.78
N LYS A 380 -17.54 -12.35 18.55
CA LYS A 380 -18.44 -12.27 17.38
C LYS A 380 -19.72 -11.49 17.67
N ARG A 381 -20.14 -11.46 18.94
CA ARG A 381 -21.39 -10.83 19.36
C ARG A 381 -21.14 -9.86 20.50
N ASP A 382 -21.87 -8.76 20.50
CA ASP A 382 -21.88 -7.80 21.60
C ASP A 382 -22.23 -8.55 22.91
N PRO A 383 -21.33 -8.53 23.92
CA PRO A 383 -21.49 -9.29 25.15
C PRO A 383 -22.74 -8.94 25.98
N ASP A 384 -23.28 -7.72 25.81
CA ASP A 384 -24.38 -7.18 26.60
C ASP A 384 -25.74 -7.39 25.89
N THR A 385 -25.75 -7.26 24.56
CA THR A 385 -26.98 -7.28 23.75
C THR A 385 -27.15 -8.54 22.92
N GLY A 386 -26.08 -9.31 22.70
CA GLY A 386 -26.08 -10.53 21.88
C GLY A 386 -26.20 -10.32 20.37
N LYS A 387 -26.20 -9.06 19.90
CA LYS A 387 -26.19 -8.71 18.47
C LYS A 387 -24.85 -9.06 17.83
N GLU A 388 -24.88 -9.45 16.56
CA GLU A 388 -23.67 -9.65 15.77
C GLU A 388 -22.99 -8.31 15.51
N ILE A 389 -21.66 -8.33 15.55
CA ILE A 389 -20.80 -7.17 15.39
C ILE A 389 -20.32 -7.10 13.95
N ASP A 390 -20.27 -5.88 13.39
CA ASP A 390 -19.52 -5.57 12.17
C ASP A 390 -18.40 -4.59 12.56
N TRP A 391 -17.15 -5.03 12.40
CA TRP A 391 -16.00 -4.25 12.88
C TRP A 391 -15.92 -2.86 12.23
N TYR A 392 -16.25 -2.77 10.94
CA TYR A 392 -16.16 -1.53 10.21
C TYR A 392 -17.20 -0.52 10.70
N THR A 393 -18.46 -0.93 10.88
CA THR A 393 -19.54 -0.03 11.32
C THR A 393 -19.45 0.32 12.79
N ASP A 394 -19.12 -0.66 13.62
CA ASP A 394 -19.26 -0.52 15.07
C ASP A 394 -18.03 0.13 15.70
N PHE A 395 -16.85 0.00 15.08
CA PHE A 395 -15.58 0.44 15.66
C PHE A 395 -14.73 1.30 14.72
N PHE A 396 -14.46 0.83 13.49
CA PHE A 396 -13.54 1.51 12.58
C PHE A 396 -14.03 2.91 12.16
N TYR A 397 -15.22 3.01 11.58
CA TYR A 397 -15.76 4.29 11.11
C TYR A 397 -15.98 5.34 12.21
N PRO A 398 -16.53 4.99 13.38
CA PRO A 398 -16.61 5.93 14.50
C PRO A 398 -15.25 6.51 14.87
N PHE A 399 -14.21 5.67 14.92
CA PHE A 399 -12.85 6.10 15.22
C PHE A 399 -12.26 6.96 14.09
N VAL A 400 -12.37 6.53 12.84
CA VAL A 400 -11.85 7.27 11.67
C VAL A 400 -12.51 8.64 11.54
N ASN A 401 -13.81 8.76 11.79
CA ASN A 401 -14.48 10.06 11.79
C ASN A 401 -13.97 10.98 12.90
N LYS A 402 -13.75 10.44 14.11
CA LYS A 402 -13.15 11.18 15.23
C LYS A 402 -11.73 11.65 14.89
N TRP A 403 -10.92 10.77 14.31
CA TRP A 403 -9.56 11.10 13.84
C TRP A 403 -9.58 12.15 12.74
N ALA A 404 -10.38 11.98 11.69
CA ALA A 404 -10.47 12.91 10.57
C ALA A 404 -10.94 14.32 11.01
N ALA A 405 -11.85 14.39 11.98
CA ALA A 405 -12.24 15.66 12.60
C ALA A 405 -11.07 16.29 13.37
N ARG A 406 -10.34 15.49 14.15
CA ARG A 406 -9.19 15.93 14.95
C ARG A 406 -8.07 16.51 14.09
N VAL A 407 -7.59 15.76 13.09
CA VAL A 407 -6.45 16.18 12.27
C VAL A 407 -6.77 17.42 11.43
N ARG A 408 -8.00 17.54 10.91
CA ARG A 408 -8.41 18.73 10.16
C ARG A 408 -8.65 19.96 11.03
N ALA A 409 -9.17 19.78 12.24
CA ALA A 409 -9.27 20.88 13.20
C ALA A 409 -7.89 21.41 13.61
N ALA A 410 -6.91 20.52 13.69
CA ALA A 410 -5.52 20.84 14.03
C ALA A 410 -4.70 21.43 12.87
N SER A 411 -5.16 21.25 11.62
CA SER A 411 -4.45 21.70 10.42
C SER A 411 -5.35 22.58 9.55
N SER A 412 -6.16 21.98 8.67
CA SER A 412 -7.10 22.68 7.80
C SER A 412 -8.24 21.75 7.33
N PRO A 413 -9.47 22.27 7.12
CA PRO A 413 -10.61 21.47 6.66
C PRO A 413 -10.47 20.91 5.24
N ASP A 414 -9.57 21.46 4.43
CA ASP A 414 -9.29 21.02 3.07
C ASP A 414 -8.38 19.80 2.97
N LYS A 415 -7.73 19.38 4.07
CA LYS A 415 -6.82 18.23 4.05
C LYS A 415 -7.57 16.96 3.66
N ILE A 416 -6.92 16.20 2.80
CA ILE A 416 -7.38 14.88 2.37
C ILE A 416 -7.14 13.89 3.50
N VAL A 417 -8.09 12.98 3.69
CA VAL A 417 -7.96 11.87 4.64
C VAL A 417 -7.99 10.55 3.89
N LEU A 418 -6.93 9.76 4.00
CA LEU A 418 -6.81 8.47 3.34
C LEU A 418 -7.20 7.38 4.33
N CYS A 419 -8.01 6.44 3.87
CA CYS A 419 -8.41 5.27 4.65
C CYS A 419 -8.30 4.02 3.78
N GLU A 420 -7.74 2.97 4.37
CA GLU A 420 -7.52 1.68 3.74
C GLU A 420 -8.27 0.56 4.51
N PRO A 421 -8.69 -0.51 3.82
CA PRO A 421 -9.16 -1.73 4.45
C PRO A 421 -7.97 -2.65 4.77
N ILE A 422 -8.26 -3.87 5.23
CA ILE A 422 -7.23 -4.92 5.29
C ILE A 422 -6.66 -5.17 3.86
N PRO A 423 -5.34 -5.42 3.72
CA PRO A 423 -4.69 -5.61 2.42
C PRO A 423 -5.37 -6.66 1.53
N ASN A 424 -5.37 -6.41 0.22
CA ASN A 424 -5.97 -7.30 -0.79
C ASN A 424 -7.48 -7.60 -0.62
N GLU A 425 -8.16 -7.01 0.38
CA GLU A 425 -9.61 -7.06 0.50
C GLU A 425 -10.29 -6.16 -0.54
N PHE A 426 -11.53 -6.51 -0.88
CA PHE A 426 -12.40 -5.58 -1.57
C PHE A 426 -12.91 -4.55 -0.58
N CYS A 427 -13.23 -3.35 -1.07
CA CYS A 427 -13.94 -2.36 -0.26
C CYS A 427 -15.17 -3.02 0.38
N PRO A 428 -15.25 -3.09 1.73
CA PRO A 428 -16.35 -3.77 2.39
C PRO A 428 -17.69 -3.16 2.01
N LYS A 429 -18.75 -3.96 1.94
CA LYS A 429 -20.10 -3.46 1.58
C LYS A 429 -20.69 -2.52 2.64
N SER A 430 -20.20 -2.61 3.87
CA SER A 430 -20.57 -1.71 4.97
C SER A 430 -19.95 -0.31 4.83
N TRP A 431 -19.01 -0.12 3.90
CA TRP A 431 -18.46 1.17 3.55
C TRP A 431 -19.43 1.91 2.65
N THR A 432 -19.99 2.99 3.14
CA THR A 432 -21.02 3.76 2.43
C THR A 432 -20.69 5.25 2.44
N ALA A 433 -21.19 5.97 1.44
CA ALA A 433 -20.91 7.39 1.26
C ALA A 433 -21.38 8.27 2.44
N ASP A 434 -22.38 7.82 3.22
CA ASP A 434 -22.90 8.52 4.41
C ASP A 434 -22.06 8.30 5.68
N ARG A 435 -21.24 7.24 5.73
CA ARG A 435 -20.43 6.90 6.91
C ARG A 435 -19.00 7.43 6.85
N ARG A 436 -18.48 7.64 5.64
CA ARG A 436 -17.11 8.09 5.43
C ARG A 436 -16.88 9.54 5.89
N PRO A 437 -15.67 9.90 6.34
CA PRO A 437 -15.35 11.30 6.56
C PRO A 437 -15.38 12.10 5.24
N PRO A 438 -15.69 13.40 5.29
CA PRO A 438 -15.53 14.30 4.14
C PRO A 438 -14.08 14.29 3.61
N ASN A 439 -13.88 14.60 2.33
CA ASN A 439 -12.56 14.60 1.67
C ASN A 439 -11.77 13.28 1.80
N MET A 440 -12.49 12.16 1.92
CA MET A 440 -11.87 10.84 1.97
C MET A 440 -11.39 10.38 0.60
N VAL A 441 -10.21 9.77 0.57
CA VAL A 441 -9.67 8.94 -0.52
C VAL A 441 -9.61 7.49 -0.04
N PHE A 442 -10.06 6.56 -0.87
CA PHE A 442 -9.93 5.14 -0.63
C PHE A 442 -8.53 4.67 -1.03
N ALA A 443 -7.76 4.12 -0.09
CA ALA A 443 -6.33 3.86 -0.25
C ALA A 443 -5.94 2.36 -0.13
N PRO A 444 -6.60 1.41 -0.83
CA PRO A 444 -6.33 -0.01 -0.62
C PRO A 444 -4.93 -0.43 -1.08
N HIS A 445 -4.45 -1.56 -0.55
CA HIS A 445 -3.19 -2.20 -0.95
C HIS A 445 -3.42 -3.38 -1.89
N TRP A 446 -2.44 -3.64 -2.75
CA TRP A 446 -2.46 -4.82 -3.60
C TRP A 446 -1.07 -5.45 -3.75
N TYR A 447 -1.02 -6.76 -3.49
CA TYR A 447 0.12 -7.61 -3.79
C TYR A 447 -0.31 -8.87 -4.56
N ASP A 448 0.57 -9.41 -5.41
CA ASP A 448 0.41 -10.78 -5.90
C ASP A 448 0.74 -11.77 -4.78
N LEU A 449 -0.29 -12.21 -4.08
CA LEU A 449 -0.17 -13.10 -2.92
C LEU A 449 0.57 -14.41 -3.23
N ASN A 450 0.50 -14.91 -4.47
CA ASN A 450 1.23 -16.13 -4.84
C ASN A 450 2.74 -15.88 -4.89
N ALA A 451 3.16 -14.85 -5.63
CA ALA A 451 4.57 -14.48 -5.74
C ALA A 451 5.15 -13.98 -4.41
N LEU A 452 4.38 -13.24 -3.63
CA LEU A 452 4.76 -12.78 -2.30
C LEU A 452 5.02 -13.95 -1.35
N PHE A 453 4.08 -14.90 -1.29
CA PHE A 453 4.17 -16.05 -0.39
C PHE A 453 5.29 -17.03 -0.75
N LEU A 454 5.49 -17.29 -2.05
CA LEU A 454 6.54 -18.17 -2.57
C LEU A 454 7.90 -17.47 -2.68
N LYS A 455 7.90 -16.13 -2.69
CA LYS A 455 9.07 -15.30 -3.00
C LYS A 455 9.69 -15.70 -4.34
N ALA A 456 8.84 -15.90 -5.33
CA ALA A 456 9.22 -16.42 -6.65
C ALA A 456 8.26 -15.94 -7.73
N PHE A 457 8.76 -15.75 -8.94
CA PHE A 457 7.97 -15.37 -10.12
C PHE A 457 8.50 -16.08 -11.36
N GLY A 458 7.60 -16.48 -12.25
CA GLY A 458 7.88 -17.23 -13.47
C GLY A 458 6.82 -16.94 -14.54
N ASP A 459 6.79 -17.73 -15.61
CA ASP A 459 5.76 -17.57 -16.66
C ASP A 459 4.37 -18.07 -16.27
N PHE A 460 4.18 -18.57 -15.04
CA PHE A 460 2.88 -18.99 -14.51
C PHE A 460 2.46 -18.09 -13.36
N SER A 461 1.33 -17.40 -13.50
CA SER A 461 0.74 -16.57 -12.45
C SER A 461 -0.66 -17.04 -12.07
N VAL A 462 -1.05 -16.75 -10.83
CA VAL A 462 -2.28 -17.29 -10.22
C VAL A 462 -3.15 -16.13 -9.73
N ASN A 463 -4.44 -16.18 -10.06
CA ASN A 463 -5.43 -15.26 -9.51
C ASN A 463 -5.89 -15.74 -8.12
N VAL A 464 -5.07 -15.47 -7.11
CA VAL A 464 -5.36 -15.83 -5.71
C VAL A 464 -6.62 -15.13 -5.21
N GLN A 465 -6.86 -13.88 -5.63
CA GLN A 465 -8.08 -13.13 -5.31
C GLN A 465 -9.35 -13.88 -5.77
N GLY A 466 -9.32 -14.47 -6.97
CA GLY A 466 -10.40 -15.30 -7.50
C GLY A 466 -10.51 -16.65 -6.80
N LEU A 467 -9.40 -17.38 -6.64
CA LEU A 467 -9.39 -18.71 -6.03
C LEU A 467 -9.93 -18.71 -4.59
N SER A 468 -9.47 -17.76 -3.77
CA SER A 468 -9.95 -17.57 -2.38
C SER A 468 -11.45 -17.29 -2.29
N ARG A 469 -12.09 -16.90 -3.41
CA ARG A 469 -13.53 -16.60 -3.52
C ARG A 469 -14.28 -17.64 -4.37
N GLY A 470 -13.71 -18.83 -4.55
CA GLY A 470 -14.37 -19.96 -5.21
C GLY A 470 -14.29 -19.98 -6.73
N MET A 471 -13.38 -19.22 -7.35
CA MET A 471 -13.14 -19.30 -8.79
C MET A 471 -12.67 -20.70 -9.19
N PHE A 472 -13.21 -21.23 -10.29
CA PHE A 472 -12.77 -22.50 -10.86
C PHE A 472 -11.28 -22.44 -11.26
N PRO A 473 -10.41 -23.37 -10.82
CA PRO A 473 -8.96 -23.24 -10.95
C PRO A 473 -8.42 -22.93 -12.35
N LEU A 474 -8.95 -23.55 -13.40
CA LEU A 474 -8.47 -23.29 -14.77
C LEU A 474 -8.77 -21.86 -15.26
N LYS A 475 -9.70 -21.14 -14.62
CA LYS A 475 -9.96 -19.71 -14.89
C LYS A 475 -9.05 -18.78 -14.08
N ALA A 476 -8.32 -19.32 -13.10
CA ALA A 476 -7.42 -18.57 -12.24
C ALA A 476 -5.95 -18.70 -12.64
N PHE A 477 -5.64 -19.49 -13.68
CA PHE A 477 -4.28 -19.77 -14.11
C PHE A 477 -3.95 -19.00 -15.38
N TYR A 478 -2.83 -18.28 -15.37
CA TYR A 478 -2.39 -17.43 -16.46
C TYR A 478 -0.96 -17.77 -16.86
N TRP A 479 -0.70 -17.81 -18.17
CA TRP A 479 0.60 -18.15 -18.75
C TRP A 479 1.24 -16.99 -19.50
N GLY A 480 2.56 -16.89 -19.40
CA GLY A 480 3.40 -15.91 -20.08
C GLY A 480 3.22 -14.49 -19.54
N GLN A 481 4.03 -13.56 -20.08
CA GLN A 481 3.96 -12.16 -19.67
C GLN A 481 2.62 -11.51 -19.99
N LYS A 482 1.98 -11.91 -21.10
CA LYS A 482 0.63 -11.43 -21.46
C LYS A 482 -0.40 -11.88 -20.42
N GLY A 483 -0.36 -13.15 -20.01
CA GLY A 483 -1.22 -13.68 -18.96
C GLY A 483 -1.02 -12.98 -17.62
N ALA A 484 0.23 -12.70 -17.23
CA ALA A 484 0.52 -11.96 -16.00
C ALA A 484 -0.07 -10.53 -16.03
N ARG A 485 0.12 -9.79 -17.13
CA ARG A 485 -0.48 -8.45 -17.33
C ARG A 485 -2.01 -8.52 -17.22
N GLU A 486 -2.66 -9.51 -17.83
CA GLU A 486 -4.12 -9.69 -17.77
C GLU A 486 -4.62 -10.05 -16.36
N ASN A 487 -3.94 -10.96 -15.67
CA ASN A 487 -4.24 -11.36 -14.31
C ASN A 487 -4.22 -10.17 -13.36
N PHE A 488 -3.11 -9.42 -13.35
CA PHE A 488 -2.95 -8.28 -12.44
C PHE A 488 -3.93 -7.16 -12.79
N THR A 489 -4.17 -6.90 -14.09
CA THR A 489 -5.19 -5.93 -14.54
C THR A 489 -6.57 -6.27 -13.97
N LEU A 490 -6.97 -7.55 -14.04
CA LEU A 490 -8.26 -8.00 -13.52
C LEU A 490 -8.36 -7.78 -12.00
N GLN A 491 -7.34 -8.19 -11.26
CA GLN A 491 -7.35 -8.13 -9.79
C GLN A 491 -7.37 -6.69 -9.26
N ILE A 492 -6.55 -5.81 -9.82
CA ILE A 492 -6.50 -4.38 -9.45
C ILE A 492 -7.80 -3.68 -9.85
N ARG A 493 -8.31 -3.92 -11.07
CA ARG A 493 -9.61 -3.38 -11.51
C ARG A 493 -10.72 -3.76 -10.52
N ASN A 494 -10.76 -5.03 -10.09
CA ASN A 494 -11.77 -5.48 -9.15
C ASN A 494 -11.72 -4.68 -7.85
N ILE A 495 -10.53 -4.44 -7.27
CA ILE A 495 -10.40 -3.64 -6.04
C ILE A 495 -10.97 -2.22 -6.25
N VAL A 496 -10.58 -1.55 -7.33
CA VAL A 496 -11.02 -0.18 -7.64
C VAL A 496 -12.53 -0.12 -7.86
N GLU A 497 -13.10 -1.01 -8.68
CA GLU A 497 -14.53 -1.02 -8.97
C GLU A 497 -15.37 -1.41 -7.74
N HIS A 498 -14.87 -2.25 -6.82
CA HIS A 498 -15.54 -2.49 -5.54
C HIS A 498 -15.53 -1.24 -4.66
N GLY A 499 -14.46 -0.44 -4.70
CA GLY A 499 -14.43 0.90 -4.10
C GLY A 499 -15.59 1.75 -4.61
N TYR A 500 -15.79 1.83 -5.92
CA TYR A 500 -16.89 2.60 -6.50
C TYR A 500 -18.28 2.06 -6.17
N ARG A 501 -18.45 0.73 -6.12
CA ARG A 501 -19.72 0.09 -5.73
C ARG A 501 -20.14 0.45 -4.30
N SER A 502 -19.18 0.52 -3.38
CA SER A 502 -19.43 0.77 -1.96
C SER A 502 -19.48 2.27 -1.63
N LEU A 503 -18.49 3.04 -2.10
CA LEU A 503 -18.30 4.45 -1.74
C LEU A 503 -18.82 5.45 -2.78
N GLY A 504 -19.38 4.97 -3.89
CA GLY A 504 -19.68 5.81 -5.05
C GLY A 504 -18.41 6.32 -5.73
N GLU A 505 -18.53 7.42 -6.46
CA GLU A 505 -17.44 8.08 -7.20
C GLU A 505 -16.42 8.75 -6.28
N THR A 506 -15.83 8.01 -5.34
CA THR A 506 -14.77 8.45 -4.41
C THR A 506 -13.40 8.17 -5.03
N PRO A 507 -12.39 9.05 -4.87
CA PRO A 507 -11.08 8.80 -5.46
C PRO A 507 -10.41 7.56 -4.85
N VAL A 508 -9.70 6.82 -5.69
CA VAL A 508 -8.96 5.62 -5.30
C VAL A 508 -7.47 5.80 -5.63
N ILE A 509 -6.62 5.51 -4.66
CA ILE A 509 -5.17 5.37 -4.84
C ILE A 509 -4.78 3.98 -4.33
N ILE A 510 -3.90 3.27 -5.04
CA ILE A 510 -3.26 2.09 -4.44
C ILE A 510 -2.16 2.58 -3.51
N GLY A 511 -2.42 2.60 -2.20
CA GLY A 511 -1.52 3.13 -1.17
C GLY A 511 -0.21 2.34 -1.07
N GLU A 512 -0.25 1.08 -1.46
CA GLU A 512 0.91 0.21 -1.43
C GLU A 512 0.79 -0.94 -2.43
N CYS A 513 1.85 -1.13 -3.21
CA CYS A 513 2.03 -2.28 -4.08
C CYS A 513 3.51 -2.42 -4.45
N GLY A 514 4.03 -3.64 -4.53
CA GLY A 514 5.46 -3.87 -4.71
C GLY A 514 5.78 -5.29 -5.11
N ILE A 515 7.07 -5.54 -5.36
CA ILE A 515 7.58 -6.88 -5.68
C ILE A 515 8.80 -7.21 -4.80
N PRO A 516 9.00 -8.48 -4.43
CA PRO A 516 10.21 -8.89 -3.72
C PRO A 516 11.40 -8.90 -4.69
N MET A 517 12.41 -8.07 -4.47
CA MET A 517 13.62 -8.04 -5.30
C MET A 517 14.50 -9.27 -5.11
N ASP A 518 14.43 -9.88 -3.94
CA ASP A 518 15.12 -11.12 -3.59
C ASP A 518 14.33 -12.39 -3.95
N MET A 519 13.39 -12.27 -4.90
CA MET A 519 12.70 -13.40 -5.49
C MET A 519 13.64 -14.40 -6.17
N ASN A 520 13.14 -15.61 -6.42
CA ASN A 520 13.86 -16.66 -7.15
C ASN A 520 15.23 -16.96 -6.54
N LYS A 521 15.28 -17.09 -5.21
CA LYS A 521 16.48 -17.39 -4.43
C LYS A 521 17.62 -16.38 -4.63
N LYS A 522 17.29 -15.09 -4.78
CA LYS A 522 18.27 -13.99 -4.92
C LYS A 522 19.16 -14.08 -6.18
N GLU A 523 18.80 -14.86 -7.20
CA GLU A 523 19.62 -15.04 -8.42
C GLU A 523 20.05 -13.70 -9.05
N ALA A 524 19.14 -12.72 -9.09
CA ALA A 524 19.41 -11.41 -9.69
C ALA A 524 20.51 -10.63 -8.95
N PHE A 525 20.70 -10.87 -7.64
CA PHE A 525 21.70 -10.16 -6.85
C PHE A 525 23.12 -10.65 -7.16
N GLU A 526 23.25 -11.94 -7.52
CA GLU A 526 24.51 -12.56 -7.89
C GLU A 526 24.85 -12.33 -9.37
N THR A 527 23.84 -12.42 -10.24
CA THR A 527 24.04 -12.43 -11.71
C THR A 527 23.85 -11.08 -12.37
N ASP A 528 23.26 -10.11 -11.67
CA ASP A 528 22.76 -8.83 -12.21
C ASP A 528 21.74 -9.00 -13.34
N ARG A 529 21.09 -10.17 -13.44
CA ARG A 529 19.99 -10.44 -14.37
C ARG A 529 18.66 -10.30 -13.68
N TRP A 530 17.95 -9.22 -14.00
CA TRP A 530 16.73 -8.80 -13.32
C TRP A 530 15.44 -9.15 -14.09
N ASP A 531 15.49 -10.15 -14.97
CA ASP A 531 14.42 -10.44 -15.94
C ASP A 531 13.06 -10.67 -15.27
N TRP A 532 13.02 -11.44 -14.18
CA TRP A 532 11.77 -11.77 -13.48
C TRP A 532 11.20 -10.57 -12.70
N GLN A 533 12.08 -9.79 -12.06
CA GLN A 533 11.70 -8.56 -11.37
C GLN A 533 11.16 -7.52 -12.37
N LEU A 534 11.81 -7.38 -13.54
CA LEU A 534 11.34 -6.53 -14.64
C LEU A 534 9.97 -6.97 -15.16
N LYS A 535 9.78 -8.27 -15.42
CA LYS A 535 8.50 -8.84 -15.88
C LYS A 535 7.37 -8.64 -14.86
N MET A 536 7.62 -8.92 -13.57
CA MET A 536 6.60 -8.78 -12.53
C MET A 536 6.23 -7.31 -12.28
N MET A 537 7.22 -6.42 -12.17
CA MET A 537 6.99 -4.98 -12.05
C MET A 537 6.23 -4.45 -13.27
N ASP A 538 6.57 -4.91 -14.48
CA ASP A 538 5.87 -4.52 -15.69
C ASP A 538 4.39 -4.92 -15.68
N ALA A 539 4.07 -6.17 -15.31
CA ALA A 539 2.70 -6.61 -15.20
C ALA A 539 1.89 -5.76 -14.20
N MET A 540 2.49 -5.42 -13.06
CA MET A 540 1.85 -4.60 -12.03
C MET A 540 1.63 -3.16 -12.49
N MET A 541 2.66 -2.52 -13.04
CA MET A 541 2.58 -1.15 -13.56
C MET A 541 1.57 -1.03 -14.70
N THR A 542 1.53 -2.01 -15.61
CA THR A 542 0.53 -2.06 -16.69
C THR A 542 -0.90 -2.19 -16.14
N ALA A 543 -1.10 -2.94 -15.06
CA ALA A 543 -2.41 -3.07 -14.42
C ALA A 543 -2.88 -1.76 -13.77
N LEU A 544 -1.99 -1.08 -13.04
CA LEU A 544 -2.27 0.25 -12.45
C LEU A 544 -2.59 1.29 -13.52
N GLU A 545 -1.81 1.28 -14.61
CA GLU A 545 -1.98 2.14 -15.78
C GLU A 545 -3.35 1.95 -16.45
N ARG A 546 -3.75 0.70 -16.71
CA ARG A 546 -5.05 0.37 -17.32
C ARG A 546 -6.24 0.72 -16.42
N ALA A 547 -6.04 0.71 -15.10
CA ALA A 547 -7.05 1.13 -14.15
C ALA A 547 -7.16 2.67 -13.99
N LEU A 548 -6.24 3.44 -14.59
CA LEU A 548 -6.21 4.91 -14.58
C LEU A 548 -6.23 5.54 -13.19
N ILE A 549 -5.60 4.87 -12.23
CA ILE A 549 -5.50 5.27 -10.83
C ILE A 549 -4.10 5.75 -10.46
N GLY A 550 -4.03 6.56 -9.41
CA GLY A 550 -2.77 6.89 -8.75
C GLY A 550 -2.29 5.77 -7.85
N PHE A 551 -1.00 5.78 -7.49
CA PHE A 551 -0.40 4.74 -6.64
C PHE A 551 0.90 5.19 -5.98
N THR A 552 1.27 4.48 -4.92
CA THR A 552 2.56 4.58 -4.23
C THR A 552 3.23 3.20 -4.15
N LEU A 553 4.41 3.07 -4.77
CA LEU A 553 5.15 1.80 -4.87
C LEU A 553 5.88 1.45 -3.55
N TRP A 554 5.88 0.18 -3.16
CA TRP A 554 6.63 -0.39 -2.04
C TRP A 554 7.92 -1.08 -2.52
N ASN A 555 9.11 -0.57 -2.17
CA ASN A 555 9.33 0.75 -1.56
C ASN A 555 10.60 1.46 -2.06
N TYR A 556 10.74 2.74 -1.70
CA TYR A 556 12.03 3.41 -1.76
C TYR A 556 12.64 3.38 -0.34
N ASN A 557 13.61 2.52 -0.07
CA ASN A 557 14.31 2.46 1.21
C ASN A 557 15.78 2.86 1.01
N PRO A 558 16.22 4.00 1.57
CA PRO A 558 17.57 4.53 1.39
C PRO A 558 18.65 3.68 2.05
N ASP A 559 18.32 2.84 3.02
CA ASP A 559 19.29 1.96 3.69
C ASP A 559 19.35 0.57 3.09
N ASN A 560 18.47 0.28 2.12
CA ASN A 560 18.37 -1.07 1.58
C ASN A 560 19.64 -1.47 0.82
N ASP A 561 20.07 -2.71 1.04
CA ASP A 561 21.12 -3.32 0.24
C ASP A 561 20.82 -4.79 -0.13
N ASP A 562 21.60 -5.33 -1.06
CA ASP A 562 21.39 -6.65 -1.65
C ASP A 562 21.62 -7.81 -0.65
N HIS A 563 22.33 -7.58 0.45
CA HIS A 563 22.70 -8.59 1.46
C HIS A 563 21.69 -8.62 2.60
N THR A 564 21.50 -7.49 3.27
CA THR A 564 20.69 -7.36 4.49
C THR A 564 19.22 -7.07 4.19
N GLY A 565 18.91 -6.52 3.01
CA GLY A 565 17.55 -6.12 2.69
C GLY A 565 17.17 -4.85 3.46
N ASP A 566 16.04 -4.88 4.15
CA ASP A 566 15.50 -3.74 4.91
C ASP A 566 15.96 -3.68 6.37
N ASP A 567 16.80 -4.64 6.80
CA ASP A 567 17.32 -4.76 8.17
C ASP A 567 16.23 -4.81 9.26
N TRP A 568 15.03 -5.28 8.92
CA TRP A 568 13.91 -5.40 9.86
C TRP A 568 13.38 -6.82 10.01
N ASN A 569 13.17 -7.54 8.90
CA ASN A 569 12.63 -8.90 8.93
C ASN A 569 13.19 -9.79 7.79
N GLY A 570 14.26 -9.34 7.14
CA GLY A 570 14.88 -10.00 6.01
C GLY A 570 14.14 -9.85 4.68
N GLU A 571 13.25 -8.87 4.57
CA GLU A 571 12.61 -8.49 3.31
C GLU A 571 13.50 -7.59 2.45
N ASN A 572 13.35 -7.70 1.12
CA ASN A 572 14.00 -6.81 0.18
C ASN A 572 12.99 -6.45 -0.92
N PHE A 573 12.20 -5.40 -0.68
CA PHE A 573 11.23 -4.86 -1.65
C PHE A 573 11.73 -3.61 -2.36
N SER A 574 12.78 -2.98 -1.86
CA SER A 574 13.17 -1.71 -2.44
C SER A 574 13.70 -1.92 -3.84
N TRP A 575 13.36 -1.08 -4.83
CA TRP A 575 14.12 -1.09 -6.09
C TRP A 575 15.37 -0.20 -5.99
N PHE A 576 15.54 0.57 -4.91
CA PHE A 576 16.76 1.33 -4.67
C PHE A 576 17.71 0.54 -3.77
N SER A 577 19.00 0.52 -4.07
CA SER A 577 20.05 -0.13 -3.28
C SER A 577 21.19 0.85 -3.06
N GLN A 578 21.46 1.21 -1.81
CA GLN A 578 22.45 2.23 -1.47
C GLN A 578 23.86 1.82 -1.89
N LYS A 579 24.18 0.53 -1.79
CA LYS A 579 25.46 -0.04 -2.24
C LYS A 579 25.71 0.13 -3.74
N ARG A 580 24.66 0.32 -4.53
CA ARG A 580 24.72 0.53 -5.99
C ARG A 580 24.68 2.02 -6.37
N ALA A 581 24.46 2.91 -5.41
CA ALA A 581 24.41 4.36 -5.63
C ALA A 581 25.81 4.97 -5.72
N LEU A 582 25.89 6.14 -6.38
CA LEU A 582 27.10 6.96 -6.34
C LEU A 582 27.14 7.77 -5.03
N PRO A 583 28.35 8.10 -4.52
CA PRO A 583 28.48 9.05 -3.43
C PRO A 583 27.90 10.41 -3.79
N SER A 584 27.35 11.14 -2.81
CA SER A 584 26.70 12.44 -3.00
C SER A 584 27.56 13.46 -3.75
N SER A 585 28.87 13.47 -3.47
CA SER A 585 29.82 14.37 -4.15
C SER A 585 29.91 14.20 -5.68
N TRP A 586 29.39 13.10 -6.24
CA TRP A 586 29.40 12.79 -7.67
C TRP A 586 28.02 12.95 -8.33
N LEU A 587 26.98 13.31 -7.57
CA LEU A 587 25.62 13.45 -8.09
C LEU A 587 25.40 14.84 -8.69
N ASP A 588 24.99 14.90 -9.96
CA ASP A 588 24.37 16.09 -10.55
C ASP A 588 22.84 15.98 -10.37
N HIS A 589 22.23 16.93 -9.67
CA HIS A 589 20.81 16.96 -9.34
C HIS A 589 19.90 17.39 -10.48
N LYS A 590 20.44 17.75 -11.66
CA LYS A 590 19.62 18.02 -12.85
C LYS A 590 18.75 16.82 -13.18
N GLN A 591 17.50 17.07 -13.52
CA GLN A 591 16.54 15.99 -13.84
C GLN A 591 17.00 15.15 -15.04
N THR A 592 17.86 15.67 -15.91
CA THR A 592 18.45 14.95 -17.06
C THR A 592 19.72 14.18 -16.72
N SER A 593 20.28 14.31 -15.51
CA SER A 593 21.53 13.63 -15.15
C SER A 593 21.36 12.11 -14.95
N PRO A 594 22.13 11.27 -15.66
CA PRO A 594 22.13 9.83 -15.44
C PRO A 594 22.77 9.40 -14.11
N THR A 595 23.53 10.27 -13.42
CA THR A 595 24.14 9.93 -12.13
C THR A 595 23.10 9.60 -11.06
N LEU A 596 21.89 10.15 -11.19
CA LEU A 596 20.77 9.90 -10.29
C LEU A 596 20.17 8.49 -10.47
N ASP A 597 20.42 7.82 -11.59
CA ASP A 597 19.92 6.46 -11.85
C ASP A 597 20.73 5.39 -11.11
N ASN A 598 21.96 5.72 -10.68
CA ASN A 598 22.75 4.84 -9.84
C ASN A 598 22.02 4.54 -8.52
N GLY A 599 22.07 3.28 -8.12
CA GLY A 599 21.29 2.72 -7.01
C GLY A 599 19.95 2.12 -7.45
N GLY A 600 19.39 2.58 -8.57
CA GLY A 600 18.14 2.05 -9.11
C GLY A 600 18.29 0.67 -9.73
N ARG A 601 17.40 -0.24 -9.34
CA ARG A 601 17.16 -1.55 -9.98
C ARG A 601 15.95 -1.43 -10.89
N ILE A 602 15.93 -2.20 -11.97
CA ILE A 602 14.75 -2.37 -12.85
C ILE A 602 14.08 -1.07 -13.34
N LEU A 603 14.82 0.04 -13.48
CA LEU A 603 14.26 1.36 -13.81
C LEU A 603 13.45 1.37 -15.11
N ARG A 604 13.74 0.49 -16.07
CA ARG A 604 12.93 0.31 -17.29
C ARG A 604 11.46 -0.01 -17.01
N ALA A 605 11.18 -0.72 -15.92
CA ALA A 605 9.82 -1.05 -15.51
C ALA A 605 9.21 -0.01 -14.56
N VAL A 606 10.02 0.65 -13.73
CA VAL A 606 9.57 1.64 -12.74
C VAL A 606 9.33 3.03 -13.36
N VAL A 607 10.25 3.50 -14.21
CA VAL A 607 10.24 4.85 -14.80
C VAL A 607 9.51 4.83 -16.14
N ARG A 608 8.22 5.16 -16.11
CA ARG A 608 7.32 5.09 -17.28
C ARG A 608 6.68 6.44 -17.59
N PRO A 609 6.37 6.73 -18.86
CA PRO A 609 5.58 7.90 -19.20
C PRO A 609 4.17 7.80 -18.62
N TYR A 610 3.58 8.93 -18.27
CA TYR A 610 2.18 8.98 -17.86
C TYR A 610 1.54 10.37 -17.96
N PRO A 611 0.22 10.44 -18.18
CA PRO A 611 -0.52 11.70 -18.23
C PRO A 611 -0.69 12.25 -16.81
N ALA A 612 0.28 13.07 -16.38
CA ALA A 612 0.29 13.60 -15.02
C ALA A 612 -0.84 14.62 -14.80
N LYS A 613 -1.08 15.52 -15.76
CA LYS A 613 -2.14 16.54 -15.69
C LYS A 613 -2.93 16.55 -16.99
N THR A 614 -4.21 16.23 -16.92
CA THR A 614 -5.06 16.07 -18.11
C THR A 614 -6.10 17.18 -18.17
N ALA A 615 -6.12 17.94 -19.26
CA ALA A 615 -7.22 18.87 -19.58
C ALA A 615 -8.47 18.10 -20.05
N GLY A 616 -9.02 17.27 -19.16
CA GLY A 616 -10.17 16.41 -19.40
C GLY A 616 -10.17 15.16 -18.53
N ILE A 617 -11.07 14.23 -18.83
CA ILE A 617 -11.27 12.98 -18.10
C ILE A 617 -10.51 11.85 -18.82
N PRO A 618 -9.53 11.20 -18.17
CA PRO A 618 -8.83 10.06 -18.75
C PRO A 618 -9.78 8.92 -19.11
N LEU A 619 -9.63 8.33 -20.30
CA LEU A 619 -10.43 7.20 -20.78
C LEU A 619 -9.61 5.92 -20.96
N ARG A 620 -8.36 6.04 -21.40
CA ARG A 620 -7.48 4.89 -21.63
C ARG A 620 -6.02 5.32 -21.63
N PHE A 621 -5.15 4.49 -21.06
CA PHE A 621 -3.70 4.62 -21.18
C PHE A 621 -3.08 3.24 -21.37
N GLU A 622 -2.20 3.12 -22.34
CA GLU A 622 -1.43 1.90 -22.61
C GLU A 622 0.02 2.26 -22.90
N TYR A 623 0.96 1.52 -22.33
CA TYR A 623 2.39 1.67 -22.52
C TYR A 623 3.03 0.31 -22.80
N GLU A 624 3.94 0.26 -23.77
CA GLU A 624 4.73 -0.93 -24.08
C GLU A 624 6.20 -0.68 -23.76
N ILE A 625 6.71 -1.40 -22.74
CA ILE A 625 8.08 -1.26 -22.24
C ILE A 625 9.17 -1.56 -23.28
N ASN A 626 8.91 -2.45 -24.24
CA ASN A 626 9.90 -2.85 -25.23
C ASN A 626 10.13 -1.79 -26.32
N THR A 627 9.08 -1.06 -26.72
CA THR A 627 9.16 -0.02 -27.76
C THR A 627 9.19 1.39 -27.17
N GLY A 628 8.76 1.56 -25.92
CA GLY A 628 8.59 2.88 -25.30
C GLY A 628 7.34 3.61 -25.79
N ASP A 629 6.50 2.97 -26.60
CA ASP A 629 5.30 3.58 -27.16
C ASP A 629 4.21 3.66 -26.10
N PHE A 630 3.44 4.74 -26.11
CA PHE A 630 2.18 4.81 -25.38
C PHE A 630 1.06 5.40 -26.20
N THR A 631 -0.17 4.97 -25.88
CA THR A 631 -1.41 5.56 -26.39
C THR A 631 -2.20 6.13 -25.22
N TYR A 632 -2.70 7.35 -25.38
CA TYR A 632 -3.50 8.02 -24.37
C TYR A 632 -4.80 8.58 -24.98
N GLU A 633 -5.92 8.33 -24.32
CA GLU A 633 -7.24 8.84 -24.68
C GLU A 633 -7.87 9.59 -23.51
N TRP A 634 -8.45 10.75 -23.77
CA TRP A 634 -9.22 11.53 -22.80
C TRP A 634 -10.38 12.27 -23.47
N VAL A 635 -11.36 12.68 -22.68
CA VAL A 635 -12.55 13.40 -23.14
C VAL A 635 -12.68 14.74 -22.42
N VAL A 636 -13.09 15.78 -23.16
CA VAL A 636 -13.48 17.07 -22.59
C VAL A 636 -14.78 16.87 -21.81
N PRO A 637 -14.88 17.31 -20.53
CA PRO A 637 -16.07 17.09 -19.72
C PRO A 637 -17.35 17.61 -20.38
N GLU A 638 -18.44 16.85 -20.24
CA GLU A 638 -19.75 17.22 -20.77
C GLU A 638 -20.42 18.29 -19.88
N THR A 639 -21.15 19.23 -20.50
CA THR A 639 -21.93 20.24 -19.80
C THR A 639 -23.23 19.63 -19.28
N GLY A 640 -23.32 19.38 -17.98
CA GLY A 640 -24.53 18.90 -17.32
C GLY A 640 -24.35 18.84 -15.80
N ALA A 641 -25.44 19.05 -15.05
CA ALA A 641 -25.45 18.74 -13.62
C ALA A 641 -25.07 17.27 -13.42
N THR A 642 -24.38 16.97 -12.32
CA THR A 642 -24.03 15.62 -11.85
C THR A 642 -25.10 14.60 -12.23
N ALA A 643 -24.68 13.49 -12.84
CA ALA A 643 -25.49 12.33 -13.21
C ALA A 643 -26.93 12.41 -12.68
N SER A 644 -27.86 12.76 -13.57
CA SER A 644 -29.28 12.69 -13.29
C SER A 644 -29.60 11.38 -12.60
N VAL A 645 -30.37 11.44 -11.51
CA VAL A 645 -31.09 10.29 -10.96
C VAL A 645 -31.56 9.43 -12.14
N PRO A 646 -31.18 8.14 -12.21
CA PRO A 646 -31.58 7.29 -13.33
C PRO A 646 -33.09 7.42 -13.54
N ALA A 647 -33.53 7.55 -14.80
CA ALA A 647 -34.95 7.55 -15.10
C ALA A 647 -35.60 6.33 -14.40
N PRO A 648 -36.78 6.47 -13.77
CA PRO A 648 -37.41 5.36 -13.08
C PRO A 648 -37.58 4.18 -14.03
N GLY A 649 -36.78 3.12 -13.84
CA GLY A 649 -36.74 1.93 -14.69
C GLY A 649 -35.40 1.64 -15.39
N SER A 650 -34.41 2.55 -15.38
CA SER A 650 -33.05 2.23 -15.84
C SER A 650 -32.19 1.73 -14.68
N SER A 651 -31.75 0.48 -14.71
CA SER A 651 -30.69 0.01 -13.80
C SER A 651 -29.46 0.91 -13.98
N PRO A 652 -28.87 1.46 -12.90
CA PRO A 652 -27.59 2.14 -13.00
C PRO A 652 -26.59 1.20 -13.68
N SER A 653 -25.89 1.66 -14.71
CA SER A 653 -24.75 0.90 -15.24
C SER A 653 -23.77 0.66 -14.09
N GLU A 654 -23.25 -0.57 -13.96
CA GLU A 654 -22.24 -0.84 -12.94
C GLU A 654 -21.05 0.11 -13.08
N PRO A 655 -20.51 0.64 -11.97
CA PRO A 655 -19.38 1.55 -12.03
C PRO A 655 -18.18 0.82 -12.64
N SER A 656 -17.48 1.49 -13.56
CA SER A 656 -16.32 0.93 -14.23
C SER A 656 -15.18 1.92 -14.36
N VAL A 657 -13.94 1.41 -14.34
CA VAL A 657 -12.74 2.18 -14.67
C VAL A 657 -12.70 2.58 -16.16
N TYR A 658 -13.30 1.78 -17.04
CA TYR A 658 -13.25 1.99 -18.49
C TYR A 658 -14.36 2.91 -19.02
N ASN A 659 -15.37 3.20 -18.20
CA ASN A 659 -16.45 4.12 -18.54
C ASN A 659 -16.71 5.07 -17.36
N PRO A 660 -15.78 6.00 -17.08
CA PRO A 660 -15.94 6.96 -15.99
C PRO A 660 -17.08 7.95 -16.28
N PRO A 661 -17.69 8.55 -15.23
CA PRO A 661 -18.64 9.65 -15.40
C PRO A 661 -18.03 10.79 -16.21
N ARG A 662 -18.78 11.30 -17.19
CA ARG A 662 -18.33 12.39 -18.10
C ARG A 662 -18.83 13.77 -17.71
N THR A 663 -19.79 13.84 -16.79
CA THR A 663 -20.41 15.07 -16.30
C THR A 663 -19.98 15.37 -14.87
N GLY A 664 -20.28 16.58 -14.41
CA GLY A 664 -20.04 16.99 -13.02
C GLY A 664 -18.60 17.36 -12.70
N MET A 665 -17.66 17.31 -13.65
CA MET A 665 -16.29 17.82 -13.45
C MET A 665 -16.26 19.36 -13.39
N PRO A 666 -15.26 19.95 -12.70
CA PRO A 666 -15.03 21.39 -12.74
C PRO A 666 -14.73 21.88 -14.16
N ALA A 667 -15.06 23.14 -14.44
CA ALA A 667 -14.76 23.75 -15.74
C ALA A 667 -13.25 23.80 -15.98
N LEU A 668 -12.82 23.39 -17.17
CA LEU A 668 -11.44 23.50 -17.61
C LEU A 668 -11.07 24.97 -17.85
N LYS A 669 -10.01 25.45 -17.21
CA LYS A 669 -9.42 26.77 -17.44
C LYS A 669 -8.23 26.72 -18.40
N THR A 670 -7.90 25.53 -18.89
CA THR A 670 -6.80 25.30 -19.81
C THR A 670 -7.08 24.07 -20.68
N ASN A 671 -6.56 24.06 -21.89
CA ASN A 671 -6.54 22.95 -22.83
C ASN A 671 -5.16 22.25 -22.89
N LYS A 672 -4.30 22.50 -21.88
CA LYS A 672 -2.94 21.96 -21.81
C LYS A 672 -2.91 20.65 -21.01
N THR A 673 -2.67 19.54 -21.71
CA THR A 673 -2.37 18.24 -21.10
C THR A 673 -0.85 18.07 -20.98
N GLN A 674 -0.37 17.69 -19.80
CA GLN A 674 1.04 17.51 -19.50
C GLN A 674 1.33 16.05 -19.15
N ILE A 675 2.17 15.44 -19.96
CA ILE A 675 2.57 14.03 -19.87
C ILE A 675 4.03 13.99 -19.48
N PHE A 676 4.35 13.21 -18.45
CA PHE A 676 5.74 12.88 -18.18
C PHE A 676 6.25 11.96 -19.26
N LEU A 677 7.36 12.33 -19.88
CA LEU A 677 8.06 11.51 -20.85
C LEU A 677 9.53 11.38 -20.39
N PRO A 678 9.89 10.23 -19.79
CA PRO A 678 11.18 10.01 -19.21
C PRO A 678 12.33 10.36 -20.15
N TRP A 679 13.33 11.07 -19.62
CA TRP A 679 14.55 11.38 -20.36
C TRP A 679 15.25 10.12 -20.86
N GLN A 680 15.24 9.03 -20.08
CA GLN A 680 15.82 7.73 -20.48
C GLN A 680 15.20 7.18 -21.78
N LEU A 681 13.94 7.53 -22.05
CA LEU A 681 13.27 7.18 -23.30
C LEU A 681 13.60 8.18 -24.40
N ALA A 682 13.56 9.49 -24.12
CA ALA A 682 13.71 10.51 -25.17
C ALA A 682 15.16 10.86 -25.56
N GLN A 683 16.13 10.66 -24.67
CA GLN A 683 17.51 11.11 -24.88
C GLN A 683 18.10 10.52 -26.17
N GLY A 684 18.61 11.40 -27.04
CA GLY A 684 19.25 11.01 -28.30
C GLY A 684 18.27 10.41 -29.32
N ARG A 685 16.96 10.52 -29.08
CA ARG A 685 15.90 10.00 -29.97
C ARG A 685 14.95 11.12 -30.36
N LYS A 686 14.31 10.97 -31.51
CA LYS A 686 13.23 11.84 -31.95
C LYS A 686 11.93 11.40 -31.29
N VAL A 687 11.29 12.31 -30.54
CA VAL A 687 9.91 12.11 -30.04
C VAL A 687 8.94 12.29 -31.21
N VAL A 688 8.07 11.32 -31.42
CA VAL A 688 7.06 11.33 -32.49
C VAL A 688 5.67 11.29 -31.84
N VAL A 689 4.83 12.27 -32.16
CA VAL A 689 3.46 12.37 -31.66
C VAL A 689 2.49 12.26 -32.83
N GLN A 690 1.59 11.29 -32.78
CA GLN A 690 0.57 10.99 -33.78
C GLN A 690 -0.84 11.10 -33.17
N GLY A 691 -1.86 11.22 -34.03
CA GLY A 691 -3.26 11.35 -33.60
C GLY A 691 -3.74 12.78 -33.31
N LEU A 692 -2.84 13.75 -33.43
CA LEU A 692 -3.16 15.18 -33.30
C LEU A 692 -3.99 15.67 -34.49
N ARG A 693 -4.95 16.55 -34.21
CA ARG A 693 -5.70 17.29 -35.25
C ARG A 693 -4.82 18.37 -35.88
N GLN A 694 -5.27 18.91 -37.01
CA GLN A 694 -4.53 19.91 -37.78
C GLN A 694 -4.08 21.13 -36.96
N ASP A 695 -4.92 21.56 -36.01
CA ASP A 695 -4.65 22.74 -35.18
C ASP A 695 -4.15 22.42 -33.77
N ASP A 696 -4.02 21.13 -33.42
CA ASP A 696 -3.40 20.74 -32.16
C ASP A 696 -1.88 21.03 -32.22
N ARG A 697 -1.28 21.27 -31.06
CA ARG A 697 0.16 21.55 -30.93
C ARG A 697 0.76 20.70 -29.83
N TRP A 698 2.06 20.40 -29.96
CA TRP A 698 2.79 19.72 -28.91
C TRP A 698 4.23 20.23 -28.80
N THR A 699 4.80 20.10 -27.60
CA THR A 699 6.21 20.41 -27.32
C THR A 699 6.75 19.43 -26.30
N TYR A 700 8.02 19.04 -26.42
CA TYR A 700 8.72 18.26 -25.40
C TYR A 700 9.84 19.10 -24.79
N ASP A 701 9.74 19.34 -23.48
CA ASP A 701 10.79 19.93 -22.66
C ASP A 701 11.61 18.80 -22.04
N GLU A 702 12.78 18.54 -22.60
CA GLU A 702 13.70 17.50 -22.15
C GLU A 702 14.22 17.77 -20.73
N ALA A 703 14.49 19.03 -20.38
CA ALA A 703 15.04 19.41 -19.08
C ALA A 703 14.07 19.13 -17.93
N ARG A 704 12.77 19.27 -18.21
CA ARG A 704 11.67 18.99 -17.27
C ARG A 704 10.97 17.65 -17.52
N GLN A 705 11.44 16.87 -18.50
CA GLN A 705 10.87 15.59 -18.94
C GLN A 705 9.36 15.66 -19.20
N THR A 706 8.89 16.74 -19.84
CA THR A 706 7.46 17.02 -19.99
C THR A 706 7.07 17.19 -21.45
N LEU A 707 6.18 16.33 -21.92
CA LEU A 707 5.46 16.48 -23.17
C LEU A 707 4.16 17.24 -22.90
N THR A 708 4.01 18.43 -23.49
CA THR A 708 2.78 19.22 -23.42
C THR A 708 2.01 19.09 -24.72
N ILE A 709 0.72 18.78 -24.64
CA ILE A 709 -0.23 18.73 -25.76
C ILE A 709 -1.29 19.81 -25.55
N ILE A 710 -1.56 20.59 -26.59
CA ILE A 710 -2.54 21.67 -26.61
C ILE A 710 -3.60 21.32 -27.65
N THR A 711 -4.83 21.10 -27.20
CA THR A 711 -5.96 20.72 -28.07
C THR A 711 -6.71 21.93 -28.60
N SER A 712 -7.07 21.91 -29.89
CA SER A 712 -7.84 22.98 -30.52
C SER A 712 -9.35 22.79 -30.36
N ASP A 713 -9.85 21.57 -30.48
CA ASP A 713 -11.26 21.25 -30.19
C ASP A 713 -11.45 21.04 -28.69
N ASN A 714 -12.18 21.96 -28.05
CA ASN A 714 -12.48 21.89 -26.63
C ASN A 714 -14.00 21.87 -26.39
N ALA A 715 -14.77 21.38 -27.39
CA ALA A 715 -16.20 21.21 -27.23
C ALA A 715 -16.49 20.13 -26.16
N PRO A 716 -17.52 20.32 -25.32
CA PRO A 716 -17.94 19.29 -24.36
C PRO A 716 -18.18 17.93 -25.05
N GLY A 717 -17.59 16.86 -24.52
CA GLY A 717 -17.67 15.52 -25.09
C GLY A 717 -16.67 15.22 -26.21
N ALA A 718 -15.85 16.19 -26.64
CA ALA A 718 -14.78 15.94 -27.61
C ALA A 718 -13.76 14.94 -27.05
N VAL A 719 -13.47 13.89 -27.83
CA VAL A 719 -12.47 12.87 -27.47
C VAL A 719 -11.17 13.16 -28.21
N HIS A 720 -10.07 13.06 -27.47
CA HIS A 720 -8.70 13.16 -27.99
C HIS A 720 -8.00 11.83 -27.81
N ARG A 721 -7.22 11.46 -28.82
CA ARG A 721 -6.38 10.26 -28.80
C ARG A 721 -5.04 10.61 -29.40
N VAL A 722 -3.97 10.27 -28.68
CA VAL A 722 -2.61 10.42 -29.18
C VAL A 722 -1.83 9.13 -29.00
N THR A 723 -0.90 8.89 -29.92
CA THR A 723 0.12 7.85 -29.79
C THR A 723 1.48 8.53 -29.83
N VAL A 724 2.33 8.23 -28.86
CA VAL A 724 3.66 8.80 -28.73
C VAL A 724 4.68 7.69 -28.76
N SER A 725 5.71 7.88 -29.57
CA SER A 725 6.82 6.93 -29.77
C SER A 725 8.15 7.67 -29.84
N VAL A 726 9.25 6.91 -29.87
CA VAL A 726 10.62 7.41 -30.04
C VAL A 726 11.33 6.71 -31.19
N ASP A 727 12.14 7.46 -31.94
CA ASP A 727 12.92 6.94 -33.07
C ASP A 727 14.41 7.30 -32.93
N PRO A 728 15.35 6.33 -32.96
CA PRO A 728 15.14 4.88 -33.09
C PRO A 728 14.53 4.24 -31.83
N LEU A 729 13.88 3.08 -31.99
CA LEU A 729 13.29 2.33 -30.88
C LEU A 729 14.33 1.97 -29.80
N PRO A 730 13.94 1.94 -28.51
CA PRO A 730 14.80 1.44 -27.45
C PRO A 730 15.05 -0.06 -27.63
N LYS A 731 16.10 -0.55 -26.96
CA LYS A 731 16.38 -1.99 -26.92
C LYS A 731 15.25 -2.72 -26.16
N PRO A 732 14.69 -3.81 -26.71
CA PRO A 732 13.74 -4.65 -25.99
C PRO A 732 14.34 -5.22 -24.70
N VAL A 733 13.51 -5.35 -23.68
CA VAL A 733 13.88 -5.82 -22.34
C VAL A 733 13.64 -7.32 -22.20
N PHE A 734 12.48 -7.81 -22.61
CA PHE A 734 12.10 -9.23 -22.57
C PHE A 734 11.06 -9.57 -23.63
N VAL A 735 10.88 -10.86 -23.91
CA VAL A 735 9.81 -11.35 -24.79
C VAL A 735 8.47 -11.27 -24.05
N VAL A 736 7.45 -10.71 -24.71
CA VAL A 736 6.06 -10.75 -24.23
C VAL A 736 5.38 -11.98 -24.84
N ASN A 737 5.53 -13.12 -24.18
CA ASN A 737 5.00 -14.41 -24.59
C ASN A 737 3.57 -14.67 -24.05
N ASP A 738 2.86 -15.57 -24.72
CA ASP A 738 1.65 -16.22 -24.23
C ASP A 738 1.69 -17.76 -24.42
N PHE A 739 0.59 -18.44 -24.05
CA PHE A 739 0.53 -19.91 -24.10
C PHE A 739 0.82 -20.48 -25.49
N TRP A 740 0.36 -19.81 -26.55
CA TRP A 740 0.55 -20.31 -27.91
C TRP A 740 1.96 -20.06 -28.41
N ASP A 741 2.57 -18.93 -28.05
CA ASP A 741 3.99 -18.67 -28.36
C ASP A 741 4.90 -19.79 -27.85
N ASP A 742 4.66 -20.27 -26.63
CA ASP A 742 5.52 -21.26 -25.98
C ASP A 742 5.13 -22.72 -26.29
N PHE A 743 3.84 -23.04 -26.47
CA PHE A 743 3.36 -24.42 -26.54
C PHE A 743 2.73 -24.85 -27.86
N GLN A 744 2.58 -23.98 -28.87
CA GLN A 744 1.92 -24.35 -30.13
C GLN A 744 2.48 -25.64 -30.74
N GLY A 745 3.82 -25.78 -30.80
CA GLY A 745 4.46 -27.00 -31.32
C GLY A 745 4.12 -28.26 -30.52
N HIS A 746 4.13 -28.15 -29.18
CA HIS A 746 3.78 -29.26 -28.29
C HIS A 746 2.31 -29.67 -28.42
N VAL A 747 1.40 -28.70 -28.54
CA VAL A 747 -0.03 -28.95 -28.73
C VAL A 747 -0.29 -29.65 -30.08
N LEU A 748 0.39 -29.24 -31.15
CA LEU A 748 0.27 -29.89 -32.47
C LEU A 748 0.75 -31.35 -32.42
N VAL A 749 1.88 -31.61 -31.76
CA VAL A 749 2.41 -32.97 -31.59
C VAL A 749 1.48 -33.83 -30.74
N ALA A 750 1.01 -33.31 -29.60
CA ALA A 750 0.06 -34.03 -28.74
C ALA A 750 -1.26 -34.31 -29.45
N GLY A 751 -1.77 -33.35 -30.22
CA GLY A 751 -2.94 -33.51 -31.08
C GLY A 751 -2.74 -34.60 -32.12
N ALA A 752 -1.60 -34.62 -32.81
CA ALA A 752 -1.26 -35.67 -33.78
C ALA A 752 -1.19 -37.05 -33.12
N ILE A 753 -0.53 -37.18 -31.97
CA ILE A 753 -0.46 -38.43 -31.20
C ILE A 753 -1.86 -38.88 -30.77
N PHE A 754 -2.69 -37.96 -30.26
CA PHE A 754 -4.06 -38.26 -29.87
C PHE A 754 -4.90 -38.72 -31.07
N SER A 755 -4.79 -38.06 -32.22
CA SER A 755 -5.45 -38.49 -33.45
C SER A 755 -4.98 -39.87 -33.92
N ILE A 756 -3.69 -40.20 -33.79
CA ILE A 756 -3.16 -41.54 -34.09
C ILE A 756 -3.73 -42.57 -33.12
N ILE A 757 -3.78 -42.29 -31.81
CA ILE A 757 -4.34 -43.18 -30.79
C ILE A 757 -5.84 -43.40 -31.05
N VAL A 758 -6.59 -42.35 -31.34
CA VAL A 758 -8.02 -42.42 -31.67
C VAL A 758 -8.23 -43.21 -32.95
N ALA A 759 -7.43 -42.96 -34.01
CA ALA A 759 -7.51 -43.72 -35.25
C ALA A 759 -7.19 -45.20 -35.04
N PHE A 760 -6.20 -45.52 -34.21
CA PHE A 760 -5.85 -46.89 -33.83
C PHE A 760 -6.97 -47.55 -33.03
N PHE A 761 -7.57 -46.84 -32.07
CA PHE A 761 -8.68 -47.34 -31.26
C PHE A 761 -9.96 -47.56 -32.09
N ILE A 762 -10.27 -46.64 -33.02
CA ILE A 762 -11.34 -46.79 -33.99
C ILE A 762 -11.07 -48.00 -34.90
N SER A 763 -9.86 -48.11 -35.46
CA SER A 763 -9.48 -49.26 -36.30
C SER A 763 -9.58 -50.58 -35.54
N TRP A 764 -9.23 -50.60 -34.25
CA TRP A 764 -9.35 -51.77 -33.37
C TRP A 764 -10.81 -52.11 -33.05
N LEU A 765 -11.68 -51.11 -32.86
CA LEU A 765 -13.12 -51.32 -32.63
C LEU A 765 -13.87 -51.86 -33.86
N PHE A 766 -13.37 -51.56 -35.07
CA PHE A 766 -13.96 -51.99 -36.34
C PHE A 766 -13.25 -53.20 -36.98
N SER A 767 -12.23 -53.76 -36.31
CA SER A 767 -11.59 -55.04 -36.66
C SER A 767 -12.10 -56.14 -35.73
#